data_AF-A0A524F5B9-F1
#
_entry.id   AF-A0A524F5B9-F1
#
_cell.length_a   1.000
_cell.length_b   1.000
_cell.length_c   1.000
_cell.angle_alpha   90.00
_cell.angle_beta   90.00
_cell.angle_gamma   90.00
#
_symmetry.space_group_name_H-M   'P 1'
#
loop_
_entity.id
_entity.type
_entity.pdbx_description
1 polymer ?
#
loop_
_entity_poly.entity_id
_entity_poly.type
_entity_poly.pdbx_seq_one_letter_code
_entity_poly.pdbx_strand_id
1 'polypeptide(L)'
;MEYSFINRYRLFSYSKKTIIRYGNMSPDQSKPEGSLKKQLISLGIIVVLVIGGWYLSAAVTNWIFQQDKYRSVDILDGHPWVDVDLDAIAPPNFTPPDDWSLFDSNLLDLLSGLPFLAGLFGNITNLDQLNTVMFRVYPRAATISDDDLWRYSAYDEYTGDGWARSNTLNNPTSTVPTTFTEDYVIRIPFGETNGGTMALPSGFSEPEITYVRGEDPSNTDVMNSFDLAVDSQKGTTATYTLNTNTAGNLTYGLYYTPKPDEMIYNNGYGSSLAPAQIMNLYTQFPDDDKVGYYNDHPYFSSHVTNLSTLIGSTSDTYSVADIIRTYIVENFGLDLTFPLERPGSGEDIVEWFLERGEGLPMDFAAAFVMFCRWFDIPCRYTAGYNSRYSSDTTDPYYNGWDMREIQLSNMDAWNEIYFVTDGFGNGEFAPFILSPSLTLPSGPDDPSDAPLNIRINGTYSTYTQGFRGYTAHLDFELGEVQSGTNDTQELELYDYTEEVSLGSVWTDGNGYANYDVVMDNSFTVGAHFIGVQHSMFQQNACAVVLADSVNIQMTGAPIPNSINRSITNDTHISAYIYDPVNNNRVKNAMLHPVLAYHKAAIPTSVIPADIKVDMNGAISETVTISEYVAQGIYDFRVDFNGTYEIINPLYGTPQSITIPLVNDASSNTYSFEIIDDNQKVFNLDVDSTYFQEDTFHKDRDTDSMTFNVYLEQAGIPVINGQVQIRDKTYDDYIVGTLTTNSFGLSSMMYSLSSDYHHWKAGVHELYGYWVGAGRLNQSFYLIVDETMEIILTSVTPGLINRTGGGQMTFDVDGYLWDSGVADYVRYGYVGVQMRQGPTDYTSSLTGDPTYMNVGGNGQFSATYGVNPATPIGIYDIYVGFGGDWQLINSRNQLISDPAFTDADGPVSLTINDPTNIIIEMWIDYSPTQGSYFGTAPYYNRNDVVRIDVRVWEGLGIKTSALVTLRDETLGIDLDSTITNSTGGASFFVTLDSTHVAGLNLLSVSHNTIKNYTQVFLDDAMYVDLVSTPSATSVRNSGQVSISGYVRDTLNDKIVTGAGIQLYVRDFGGTDRTGDIITWLPGTPGSYIISDQTTGLFAFVWRMPISFHGVYRITVYFTGDQQDYSIQCPGSNFDVGLADLSSESLQTVYADVSLTATYSPQILYAGQPVYVDGTLTYDNSTALAGVTVIIKFYDSSSTLLYSDTATTDGLGNFSYSTTVLWSVDSIYVEYVQDDINYINGDEVQATYS
;
A
#
# COMPACT_ATOMS: atom_id res chain seq x y z
N MET A 1 61.95 -20.47 49.59
CA MET A 1 61.45 -21.85 49.38
C MET A 1 61.11 -21.93 47.89
N GLU A 2 62.05 -22.11 46.97
CA GLU A 2 63.08 -23.13 46.77
C GLU A 2 62.55 -24.47 46.20
N TYR A 3 63.20 -24.91 45.11
CA TYR A 3 63.13 -26.18 44.35
C TYR A 3 61.97 -26.40 43.34
N SER A 4 62.14 -26.99 42.14
CA SER A 4 63.11 -26.98 41.02
C SER A 4 62.83 -28.24 40.17
N PHE A 5 62.76 -28.13 38.84
CA PHE A 5 63.26 -29.11 37.84
C PHE A 5 63.13 -28.40 36.47
N ILE A 6 64.16 -27.78 35.89
CA ILE A 6 65.26 -28.33 35.05
C ILE A 6 64.72 -29.02 33.78
N ASN A 7 65.09 -28.71 32.52
CA ASN A 7 65.94 -27.68 31.89
C ASN A 7 66.01 -28.02 30.36
N ARG A 8 65.89 -27.04 29.44
CA ARG A 8 66.88 -26.69 28.36
C ARG A 8 66.56 -27.24 26.95
N TYR A 9 66.87 -26.57 25.83
CA TYR A 9 67.15 -25.15 25.47
C TYR A 9 67.47 -25.13 23.95
N ARG A 10 67.15 -24.01 23.28
CA ARG A 10 67.91 -23.31 22.20
C ARG A 10 68.30 -23.99 20.87
N LEU A 11 67.81 -23.34 19.80
CA LEU A 11 68.52 -22.81 18.62
C LEU A 11 70.05 -22.92 18.58
N PHE A 12 70.60 -23.42 17.45
CA PHE A 12 71.66 -22.78 16.65
C PHE A 12 71.81 -23.44 15.27
N SER A 13 72.07 -22.62 14.25
CA SER A 13 72.45 -23.00 12.87
C SER A 13 73.88 -23.55 12.78
N TYR A 14 74.16 -24.49 11.85
CA TYR A 14 75.29 -24.44 10.90
C TYR A 14 75.27 -25.62 9.90
N SER A 15 75.86 -25.38 8.74
CA SER A 15 75.96 -26.24 7.54
C SER A 15 76.94 -27.41 7.64
N LYS A 16 76.69 -28.50 6.86
CA LYS A 16 77.67 -29.10 5.92
C LYS A 16 77.11 -30.26 5.06
N LYS A 17 77.53 -30.23 3.80
CA LYS A 17 77.44 -31.21 2.69
C LYS A 17 77.99 -32.62 3.00
N THR A 18 77.54 -33.62 2.22
CA THR A 18 78.37 -34.67 1.53
C THR A 18 77.51 -35.27 0.40
N ILE A 19 77.71 -34.96 -0.90
CA ILE A 19 78.62 -35.52 -1.94
C ILE A 19 78.18 -36.89 -2.52
N ILE A 20 77.85 -36.91 -3.82
CA ILE A 20 78.35 -37.86 -4.87
C ILE A 20 78.42 -37.06 -6.20
N ARG A 21 79.59 -36.55 -6.60
CA ARG A 21 80.48 -36.95 -7.73
C ARG A 21 79.91 -36.88 -9.17
N TYR A 22 80.52 -35.98 -9.96
CA TYR A 22 80.49 -35.93 -11.42
C TYR A 22 81.41 -36.99 -12.06
N GLY A 23 81.01 -37.49 -13.23
CA GLY A 23 81.87 -38.15 -14.21
C GLY A 23 81.68 -37.50 -15.59
N ASN A 24 82.80 -37.13 -16.22
CA ASN A 24 82.94 -36.40 -17.48
C ASN A 24 82.35 -37.11 -18.71
N MET A 25 81.92 -36.34 -19.72
CA MET A 25 82.47 -36.29 -21.09
C MET A 25 81.60 -35.43 -22.02
N SER A 26 82.19 -34.46 -22.71
CA SER A 26 81.80 -34.10 -24.09
C SER A 26 82.78 -34.83 -25.04
N PRO A 27 82.63 -34.81 -26.39
CA PRO A 27 81.61 -34.17 -27.22
C PRO A 27 81.03 -35.13 -28.30
N ASP A 28 80.12 -34.57 -29.11
CA ASP A 28 79.96 -34.81 -30.56
C ASP A 28 78.73 -35.59 -31.10
N GLN A 29 78.17 -34.94 -32.13
CA GLN A 29 77.18 -35.24 -33.19
C GLN A 29 76.12 -36.36 -33.12
N SER A 30 74.91 -35.95 -33.57
CA SER A 30 73.90 -36.63 -34.40
C SER A 30 72.59 -37.17 -33.75
N LYS A 31 71.48 -36.75 -34.36
CA LYS A 31 70.02 -36.96 -34.14
C LYS A 31 69.55 -38.45 -34.04
N PRO A 32 68.25 -38.82 -33.82
CA PRO A 32 67.01 -38.02 -33.71
C PRO A 32 66.05 -38.35 -32.53
N GLU A 33 65.00 -37.54 -32.47
CA GLU A 33 63.82 -37.50 -31.60
C GLU A 33 63.06 -38.82 -31.42
N GLY A 34 62.55 -39.07 -30.21
CA GLY A 34 61.52 -40.10 -30.00
C GLY A 34 61.35 -40.71 -28.60
N SER A 35 61.49 -39.99 -27.48
CA SER A 35 61.01 -40.55 -26.18
C SER A 35 60.64 -39.59 -25.04
N LEU A 36 60.57 -38.26 -25.25
CA LEU A 36 60.25 -37.32 -24.15
C LEU A 36 58.77 -37.31 -23.73
N LYS A 37 57.83 -37.69 -24.61
CA LYS A 37 56.38 -37.61 -24.34
C LYS A 37 55.85 -38.64 -23.33
N LYS A 38 56.47 -39.83 -23.20
CA LYS A 38 55.97 -40.89 -22.29
C LYS A 38 56.39 -40.71 -20.83
N GLN A 39 57.49 -40.00 -20.57
CA GLN A 39 57.95 -39.76 -19.20
C GLN A 39 57.26 -38.56 -18.55
N LEU A 40 56.83 -37.55 -19.33
CA LEU A 40 56.07 -36.40 -18.81
C LEU A 40 54.62 -36.76 -18.42
N ILE A 41 53.96 -37.64 -19.17
CA ILE A 41 52.58 -38.09 -18.85
C ILE A 41 52.55 -38.94 -17.57
N SER A 42 53.58 -39.75 -17.34
CA SER A 42 53.68 -40.59 -16.14
C SER A 42 53.93 -39.77 -14.87
N LEU A 43 54.60 -38.62 -14.97
CA LEU A 43 54.82 -37.71 -13.84
C LEU A 43 53.56 -36.90 -13.52
N GLY A 44 52.80 -36.49 -14.54
CA GLY A 44 51.53 -35.75 -14.37
C GLY A 44 50.45 -36.57 -13.65
N ILE A 45 50.30 -37.86 -13.99
CA ILE A 45 49.28 -38.73 -13.37
C ILE A 45 49.56 -38.96 -11.87
N ILE A 46 50.84 -39.05 -11.47
CA ILE A 46 51.20 -39.26 -10.06
C ILE A 46 50.94 -37.99 -9.22
N VAL A 47 51.14 -36.80 -9.80
CA VAL A 47 50.87 -35.53 -9.10
C VAL A 47 49.36 -35.31 -8.92
N VAL A 48 48.55 -35.64 -9.93
CA VAL A 48 47.07 -35.52 -9.84
C VAL A 48 46.49 -36.50 -8.81
N LEU A 49 47.00 -37.72 -8.71
CA LEU A 49 46.52 -38.70 -7.71
C LEU A 49 46.91 -38.34 -6.28
N VAL A 50 48.06 -37.69 -6.06
CA VAL A 50 48.49 -37.25 -4.72
C VAL A 50 47.71 -36.02 -4.26
N ILE A 51 47.39 -35.08 -5.16
CA ILE A 51 46.59 -33.89 -4.85
C ILE A 51 45.12 -34.27 -4.63
N GLY A 52 44.55 -35.16 -5.45
CA GLY A 52 43.19 -35.67 -5.29
C GLY A 52 42.99 -36.44 -3.98
N GLY A 53 43.99 -37.22 -3.54
CA GLY A 53 43.95 -37.91 -2.24
C GLY A 53 43.98 -36.98 -1.02
N TRP A 54 44.63 -35.81 -1.14
CA TRP A 54 44.66 -34.80 -0.07
C TRP A 54 43.31 -34.10 0.09
N TYR A 55 42.68 -33.69 -1.02
CA TYR A 55 41.36 -33.08 -1.01
C TYR A 55 40.26 -34.02 -0.51
N LEU A 56 40.32 -35.31 -0.89
CA LEU A 56 39.35 -36.30 -0.41
C LEU A 56 39.48 -36.55 1.10
N SER A 57 40.70 -36.50 1.65
CA SER A 57 40.90 -36.67 3.10
C SER A 57 40.44 -35.45 3.90
N ALA A 58 40.59 -34.24 3.36
CA ALA A 58 40.11 -33.02 3.99
C ALA A 58 38.57 -32.95 3.99
N ALA A 59 37.93 -33.33 2.88
CA ALA A 59 36.47 -33.36 2.76
C ALA A 59 35.83 -34.40 3.70
N VAL A 60 36.42 -35.60 3.81
CA VAL A 60 35.92 -36.64 4.73
C VAL A 60 36.13 -36.25 6.20
N THR A 61 37.21 -35.53 6.51
CA THR A 61 37.45 -35.04 7.89
C THR A 61 36.45 -33.94 8.25
N ASN A 62 36.14 -33.02 7.34
CA ASN A 62 35.16 -31.95 7.58
C ASN A 62 33.71 -32.50 7.71
N TRP A 63 33.37 -33.54 6.95
CA TRP A 63 32.07 -34.21 7.03
C TRP A 63 31.86 -34.98 8.34
N ILE A 64 32.91 -35.62 8.88
CA ILE A 64 32.84 -36.35 10.15
C ILE A 64 32.67 -35.38 11.35
N PHE A 65 33.26 -34.18 11.31
CA PHE A 65 33.14 -33.21 12.41
C PHE A 65 31.84 -32.41 12.43
N GLN A 66 31.09 -32.34 11.33
CA GLN A 66 29.77 -31.65 11.30
C GLN A 66 28.62 -32.49 11.87
N GLN A 67 28.71 -33.82 11.92
CA GLN A 67 27.61 -34.66 12.43
C GLN A 67 27.53 -34.76 13.96
N ASP A 68 28.57 -34.38 14.70
CA ASP A 68 28.57 -34.46 16.18
C ASP A 68 28.02 -33.21 16.88
N LYS A 69 27.57 -32.17 16.15
CA LYS A 69 27.02 -30.93 16.74
C LYS A 69 25.52 -30.97 17.07
N TYR A 70 24.81 -32.06 16.76
CA TYR A 70 23.37 -32.21 17.03
C TYR A 70 23.04 -33.44 17.87
N ARG A 71 23.52 -33.52 19.12
CA ARG A 71 22.89 -34.38 20.16
C ARG A 71 23.04 -33.81 21.58
N SER A 72 21.88 -33.57 22.19
CA SER A 72 21.55 -33.52 23.64
C SER A 72 22.35 -32.59 24.56
N VAL A 73 21.68 -31.57 25.08
CA VAL A 73 22.06 -30.87 26.33
C VAL A 73 21.28 -31.50 27.47
N ASP A 74 21.98 -32.21 28.35
CA ASP A 74 21.61 -32.40 29.75
C ASP A 74 22.52 -31.51 30.62
N ILE A 75 21.91 -30.93 31.64
CA ILE A 75 22.39 -29.90 32.57
C ILE A 75 23.70 -30.31 33.30
N LEU A 76 24.67 -29.38 33.44
CA LEU A 76 25.42 -29.11 34.70
C LEU A 76 26.41 -27.92 34.60
N ASP A 77 26.48 -27.17 35.71
CA ASP A 77 27.15 -25.88 35.95
C ASP A 77 28.68 -25.83 35.79
N GLY A 78 29.15 -24.66 35.33
CA GLY A 78 30.26 -23.91 35.95
C GLY A 78 31.69 -24.15 35.45
N HIS A 79 32.22 -23.23 34.63
CA HIS A 79 33.60 -22.67 34.68
C HIS A 79 33.82 -21.64 33.52
N PRO A 80 34.74 -20.66 33.66
CA PRO A 80 34.87 -19.50 32.77
C PRO A 80 35.64 -19.84 31.49
N TRP A 81 35.16 -19.32 30.36
CA TRP A 81 35.72 -19.56 29.03
C TRP A 81 36.87 -18.61 28.70
N VAL A 82 37.80 -19.15 27.93
CA VAL A 82 39.06 -18.58 27.44
C VAL A 82 38.81 -17.79 26.15
N ASP A 83 39.39 -16.60 26.06
CA ASP A 83 39.39 -15.74 24.87
C ASP A 83 39.86 -16.49 23.61
N VAL A 84 39.04 -16.43 22.56
CA VAL A 84 39.46 -16.74 21.19
C VAL A 84 39.73 -15.40 20.50
N ASP A 85 41.01 -15.20 20.21
CA ASP A 85 41.62 -14.06 19.51
C ASP A 85 40.99 -13.86 18.11
N LEU A 86 40.19 -12.80 17.96
CA LEU A 86 39.51 -12.38 16.72
C LEU A 86 40.04 -11.02 16.20
N ASP A 87 41.21 -10.57 16.67
CA ASP A 87 41.79 -9.24 16.40
C ASP A 87 42.40 -9.06 14.98
N ALA A 88 41.94 -9.77 13.96
CA ALA A 88 42.67 -9.82 12.67
C ALA A 88 42.11 -8.98 11.50
N ILE A 89 40.94 -8.33 11.58
CA ILE A 89 40.46 -7.46 10.48
C ILE A 89 39.66 -6.27 11.04
N ALA A 90 40.24 -5.07 10.99
CA ALA A 90 39.54 -3.82 11.27
C ALA A 90 38.68 -3.40 10.05
N PRO A 91 37.43 -2.93 10.23
CA PRO A 91 36.60 -2.39 9.15
C PRO A 91 37.07 -0.99 8.71
N PRO A 92 36.78 -0.57 7.46
CA PRO A 92 37.26 0.69 6.90
C PRO A 92 36.58 1.92 7.51
N ASN A 93 37.36 2.97 7.80
CA ASN A 93 36.84 4.31 8.09
C ASN A 93 36.28 4.93 6.80
N PHE A 94 34.96 4.94 6.65
CA PHE A 94 34.28 5.53 5.50
C PHE A 94 34.05 7.02 5.73
N THR A 95 34.95 7.90 5.27
CA THR A 95 34.68 9.35 5.25
C THR A 95 34.02 9.68 3.90
N PRO A 96 32.75 10.09 3.83
CA PRO A 96 32.18 10.55 2.56
C PRO A 96 32.84 11.90 2.21
N PRO A 97 33.47 12.06 1.04
CA PRO A 97 33.86 13.37 0.57
C PRO A 97 32.60 14.17 0.20
N ASP A 98 32.69 15.51 0.33
CA ASP A 98 31.65 16.47 -0.09
C ASP A 98 31.37 16.44 -1.61
N ASP A 99 32.10 15.60 -2.36
CA ASP A 99 32.00 15.40 -3.80
C ASP A 99 32.14 13.89 -4.07
N TRP A 100 31.08 13.24 -4.55
CA TRP A 100 31.12 11.83 -4.94
C TRP A 100 31.64 11.67 -6.37
N SER A 101 32.80 12.26 -6.67
CA SER A 101 33.66 11.89 -7.81
C SER A 101 34.25 10.46 -7.69
N LEU A 102 33.59 9.59 -6.92
CA LEU A 102 33.99 8.23 -6.52
C LEU A 102 33.41 7.16 -7.45
N PHE A 103 32.50 7.54 -8.34
CA PHE A 103 32.02 6.72 -9.47
C PHE A 103 32.60 7.17 -10.82
N ASP A 104 33.44 8.22 -10.80
CA ASP A 104 34.31 8.55 -11.91
C ASP A 104 35.34 7.40 -12.07
N SER A 105 35.03 6.50 -13.01
CA SER A 105 35.90 5.58 -13.77
C SER A 105 37.01 4.73 -13.16
N ASN A 106 37.33 4.90 -11.89
CA ASN A 106 38.38 4.17 -11.21
C ASN A 106 37.95 3.85 -9.79
N LEU A 107 37.29 2.70 -9.64
CA LEU A 107 37.19 1.96 -8.38
C LEU A 107 38.59 1.80 -7.71
N LEU A 108 39.67 1.90 -8.49
CA LEU A 108 41.06 1.94 -8.07
C LEU A 108 41.47 3.19 -7.28
N ASP A 109 40.81 4.35 -7.45
CA ASP A 109 41.16 5.59 -6.73
C ASP A 109 40.54 5.68 -5.33
N LEU A 110 39.40 5.01 -5.11
CA LEU A 110 38.90 4.69 -3.75
C LEU A 110 39.93 3.83 -2.97
N LEU A 111 40.77 3.07 -3.68
CA LEU A 111 41.78 2.16 -3.11
C LEU A 111 43.21 2.76 -3.07
N SER A 112 43.47 3.88 -3.77
CA SER A 112 44.81 4.48 -3.92
C SER A 112 45.12 5.56 -2.86
N GLY A 113 44.10 6.16 -2.25
CA GLY A 113 44.24 7.27 -1.28
C GLY A 113 44.69 6.89 0.14
N LEU A 114 44.78 5.60 0.46
CA LEU A 114 45.12 5.11 1.81
C LEU A 114 46.50 4.43 1.82
N PRO A 115 47.54 5.04 2.43
CA PRO A 115 48.93 4.56 2.36
C PRO A 115 49.20 3.20 3.04
N PHE A 116 48.17 2.52 3.55
CA PHE A 116 48.29 1.19 4.16
C PHE A 116 47.68 0.05 3.29
N LEU A 117 46.92 0.36 2.23
CA LEU A 117 46.19 -0.65 1.43
C LEU A 117 46.87 -1.11 0.13
N ALA A 118 47.97 -0.46 -0.28
CA ALA A 118 48.76 -0.87 -1.46
C ALA A 118 49.37 -2.29 -1.37
N GLY A 119 49.32 -2.94 -0.20
CA GLY A 119 49.77 -4.32 -0.01
C GLY A 119 48.67 -5.38 -0.04
N LEU A 120 47.39 -5.01 0.08
CA LEU A 120 46.30 -5.98 0.33
C LEU A 120 45.38 -6.22 -0.88
N PHE A 121 45.27 -5.26 -1.81
CA PHE A 121 44.33 -5.37 -2.95
C PHE A 121 45.00 -5.59 -4.32
N GLY A 122 46.30 -5.90 -4.34
CA GLY A 122 47.00 -6.34 -5.56
C GLY A 122 46.53 -7.70 -6.12
N ASN A 123 45.52 -8.33 -5.52
CA ASN A 123 44.84 -9.54 -6.00
C ASN A 123 43.45 -9.66 -5.33
N ILE A 124 42.41 -8.98 -5.83
CA ILE A 124 41.04 -9.48 -5.59
C ILE A 124 40.88 -10.72 -6.47
N THR A 125 41.33 -11.86 -5.96
CA THR A 125 41.14 -13.17 -6.59
C THR A 125 40.27 -14.08 -5.72
N ASN A 126 39.63 -13.56 -4.66
CA ASN A 126 38.97 -14.37 -3.64
C ASN A 126 37.60 -13.80 -3.24
N LEU A 127 36.53 -14.54 -3.57
CA LEU A 127 35.11 -14.25 -3.29
C LEU A 127 34.79 -14.09 -1.79
N ASP A 128 35.70 -14.50 -0.90
CA ASP A 128 35.53 -14.46 0.56
C ASP A 128 35.29 -13.04 1.12
N GLN A 129 35.68 -11.98 0.39
CA GLN A 129 35.52 -10.58 0.83
C GLN A 129 34.07 -10.07 0.74
N LEU A 130 33.22 -10.70 -0.08
CA LEU A 130 31.79 -10.34 -0.21
C LEU A 130 31.00 -10.62 1.09
N ASN A 131 31.49 -11.54 1.93
CA ASN A 131 30.86 -11.89 3.21
C ASN A 131 31.27 -10.96 4.37
N THR A 132 31.93 -9.84 4.09
CA THR A 132 32.36 -8.88 5.13
C THR A 132 31.13 -8.19 5.72
N VAL A 133 30.93 -8.31 7.03
CA VAL A 133 29.82 -7.66 7.75
C VAL A 133 30.05 -6.15 7.81
N MET A 134 29.13 -5.38 7.23
CA MET A 134 29.13 -3.92 7.22
C MET A 134 28.46 -3.35 8.48
N PHE A 135 27.31 -3.91 8.88
CA PHE A 135 26.64 -3.56 10.13
C PHE A 135 25.67 -4.68 10.58
N ARG A 136 25.21 -4.58 11.82
CA ARG A 136 24.27 -5.53 12.43
C ARG A 136 22.99 -4.81 12.84
N VAL A 137 21.85 -5.45 12.59
CA VAL A 137 20.53 -4.92 12.93
C VAL A 137 19.89 -5.82 13.98
N TYR A 138 19.40 -5.23 15.07
CA TYR A 138 18.73 -5.91 16.17
C TYR A 138 17.27 -5.44 16.23
N PRO A 139 16.29 -6.30 15.94
CA PRO A 139 14.88 -5.97 16.08
C PRO A 139 14.51 -5.76 17.55
N ARG A 140 13.77 -4.68 17.86
CA ARG A 140 13.24 -4.36 19.19
C ARG A 140 11.73 -4.45 19.24
N ALA A 141 11.06 -3.75 18.32
CA ALA A 141 9.60 -3.70 18.21
C ALA A 141 9.08 -4.16 16.84
N ALA A 142 9.95 -4.25 15.83
CA ALA A 142 9.62 -4.68 14.46
C ALA A 142 10.41 -5.94 14.05
N THR A 143 9.88 -6.72 13.09
CA THR A 143 10.60 -7.81 12.43
C THR A 143 11.43 -7.28 11.26
N ILE A 144 12.60 -7.87 10.98
CA ILE A 144 13.38 -7.53 9.78
C ILE A 144 12.89 -8.38 8.61
N SER A 145 12.46 -7.74 7.53
CA SER A 145 12.10 -8.38 6.27
C SER A 145 13.33 -8.53 5.37
N ASP A 146 13.32 -9.53 4.49
CA ASP A 146 14.35 -9.70 3.44
C ASP A 146 14.36 -8.52 2.45
N ASP A 147 13.27 -7.76 2.36
CA ASP A 147 13.15 -6.58 1.50
C ASP A 147 13.35 -5.25 2.23
N ASP A 148 13.78 -5.25 3.49
CA ASP A 148 14.11 -4.01 4.19
C ASP A 148 15.30 -3.31 3.54
N LEU A 149 15.15 -1.99 3.32
CA LEU A 149 16.14 -1.13 2.67
C LEU A 149 16.83 -0.23 3.70
N TRP A 150 18.15 -0.27 3.72
CA TRP A 150 19.01 0.50 4.61
C TRP A 150 19.70 1.60 3.81
N ARG A 151 19.05 2.76 3.72
CA ARG A 151 19.53 3.94 2.99
C ARG A 151 20.73 4.56 3.68
N TYR A 152 21.82 4.73 2.93
CA TYR A 152 22.93 5.56 3.35
C TYR A 152 22.81 6.98 2.79
N SER A 153 22.40 7.10 1.51
CA SER A 153 22.28 8.39 0.81
C SER A 153 21.28 8.35 -0.33
N ALA A 154 20.64 9.50 -0.61
CA ALA A 154 19.94 9.77 -1.86
C ALA A 154 20.59 10.97 -2.59
N TYR A 155 20.45 10.98 -3.92
CA TYR A 155 21.13 11.90 -4.83
C TYR A 155 20.11 12.48 -5.82
N ASP A 156 20.16 13.79 -6.01
CA ASP A 156 19.25 14.55 -6.87
C ASP A 156 19.91 14.96 -8.21
N GLU A 157 21.24 15.03 -8.26
CA GLU A 157 21.95 15.49 -9.45
C GLU A 157 22.59 14.35 -10.26
N TYR A 158 22.27 14.22 -11.55
CA TYR A 158 23.00 13.37 -12.49
C TYR A 158 24.03 14.19 -13.26
N THR A 159 25.31 13.80 -13.22
CA THR A 159 26.43 14.54 -13.82
C THR A 159 26.85 14.01 -15.20
N GLY A 160 26.22 12.93 -15.67
CA GLY A 160 26.64 12.17 -16.83
C GLY A 160 27.55 11.00 -16.44
N ASP A 161 28.65 11.29 -15.73
CA ASP A 161 29.60 10.26 -15.26
C ASP A 161 29.31 9.74 -13.83
N GLY A 162 28.24 10.21 -13.19
CA GLY A 162 27.86 9.81 -11.84
C GLY A 162 26.65 10.54 -11.26
N TRP A 163 26.51 10.41 -9.94
CA TRP A 163 25.44 11.04 -9.16
C TRP A 163 26.02 11.96 -8.09
N ALA A 164 25.56 13.20 -8.08
CA ALA A 164 25.95 14.25 -7.15
C ALA A 164 24.75 14.78 -6.36
N ARG A 165 25.03 15.68 -5.43
CA ARG A 165 24.02 16.38 -4.65
C ARG A 165 24.06 17.85 -5.00
N SER A 166 22.95 18.39 -5.50
CA SER A 166 22.84 19.78 -5.96
C SER A 166 23.07 20.81 -4.84
N ASN A 167 22.87 20.42 -3.58
CA ASN A 167 23.12 21.24 -2.40
C ASN A 167 24.15 20.57 -1.47
N THR A 168 25.25 21.27 -1.21
CA THR A 168 26.23 20.88 -0.18
C THR A 168 25.73 21.22 1.22
N LEU A 169 25.89 20.27 2.14
CA LEU A 169 25.48 20.30 3.55
C LEU A 169 25.65 21.68 4.21
N ASN A 170 24.55 22.26 4.74
CA ASN A 170 24.63 23.43 5.63
C ASN A 170 23.43 23.57 6.59
N ASN A 171 22.89 22.47 7.13
CA ASN A 171 22.03 22.55 8.32
C ASN A 171 22.50 21.57 9.39
N PRO A 172 23.25 22.03 10.41
CA PRO A 172 23.49 21.24 11.61
C PRO A 172 22.22 21.24 12.46
N THR A 173 22.06 20.18 13.26
CA THR A 173 21.11 20.01 14.37
C THR A 173 19.68 19.61 14.04
N SER A 174 19.48 18.31 13.77
CA SER A 174 18.30 17.64 14.34
C SER A 174 18.59 17.38 15.82
N THR A 175 17.75 17.90 16.72
CA THR A 175 17.79 17.51 18.14
C THR A 175 17.22 16.11 18.27
N VAL A 176 18.03 15.17 18.77
CA VAL A 176 17.59 13.81 19.13
C VAL A 176 16.30 13.89 19.97
N PRO A 177 15.16 13.38 19.49
CA PRO A 177 13.92 13.44 20.23
C PRO A 177 13.98 12.50 21.46
N THR A 178 13.46 12.92 22.61
CA THR A 178 13.67 12.20 23.89
C THR A 178 12.64 11.11 24.22
N THR A 179 11.70 10.78 23.32
CA THR A 179 10.49 10.01 23.71
C THR A 179 10.06 8.85 22.79
N PHE A 180 10.85 8.44 21.79
CA PHE A 180 10.44 7.32 20.91
C PHE A 180 10.88 5.95 21.45
N THR A 181 10.07 4.93 21.14
CA THR A 181 10.44 3.52 21.35
C THR A 181 11.18 3.07 20.10
N GLU A 182 12.35 2.45 20.26
CA GLU A 182 13.20 2.01 19.14
C GLU A 182 12.61 0.78 18.45
N ASP A 183 12.54 0.81 17.12
CA ASP A 183 12.14 -0.35 16.32
C ASP A 183 13.34 -1.25 16.04
N TYR A 184 14.50 -0.64 15.77
CA TYR A 184 15.77 -1.31 15.55
C TYR A 184 16.91 -0.68 16.35
N VAL A 185 17.90 -1.49 16.69
CA VAL A 185 19.22 -1.03 17.12
C VAL A 185 20.22 -1.43 16.05
N ILE A 186 21.06 -0.50 15.59
CA ILE A 186 22.09 -0.74 14.58
C ILE A 186 23.47 -0.65 15.23
N ARG A 187 24.36 -1.59 14.88
CA ARG A 187 25.76 -1.60 15.31
C ARG A 187 26.69 -1.62 14.10
N ILE A 188 27.50 -0.59 13.94
CA ILE A 188 28.49 -0.46 12.87
C ILE A 188 29.90 -0.58 13.48
N PRO A 189 30.75 -1.49 13.02
CA PRO A 189 32.09 -1.61 13.57
C PRO A 189 32.99 -0.45 13.08
N PHE A 190 33.87 0.07 13.94
CA PHE A 190 34.85 1.12 13.63
C PHE A 190 36.28 0.75 14.08
N GLY A 191 37.30 1.30 13.41
CA GLY A 191 38.72 1.01 13.66
C GLY A 191 39.39 1.85 14.78
N GLU A 192 40.68 1.61 15.05
CA GLU A 192 41.46 2.19 16.15
C GLU A 192 41.86 3.69 16.01
N THR A 193 41.14 4.48 15.22
CA THR A 193 41.49 5.90 14.97
C THR A 193 40.69 6.86 15.86
N ASN A 194 41.35 7.91 16.40
CA ASN A 194 40.82 8.97 17.28
C ASN A 194 39.54 9.73 16.84
N GLY A 195 38.91 9.37 15.72
CA GLY A 195 37.69 9.99 15.20
C GLY A 195 37.56 9.85 13.69
N GLY A 196 36.36 10.10 13.18
CA GLY A 196 36.02 10.02 11.77
C GLY A 196 34.63 10.57 11.48
N THR A 197 34.31 10.71 10.21
CA THR A 197 32.94 10.92 9.73
C THR A 197 32.52 9.64 9.02
N MET A 198 31.29 9.18 9.22
CA MET A 198 30.69 8.04 8.51
C MET A 198 29.20 8.31 8.30
N ALA A 199 28.58 7.83 7.22
CA ALA A 199 27.11 7.85 7.17
C ALA A 199 26.49 6.60 7.80
N LEU A 200 25.31 6.81 8.33
CA LEU A 200 24.56 5.87 9.15
C LEU A 200 23.44 5.30 8.29
N PRO A 201 23.44 3.97 8.05
CA PRO A 201 22.32 3.31 7.41
C PRO A 201 21.01 3.59 8.13
N SER A 202 19.98 3.90 7.36
CA SER A 202 18.73 4.43 7.90
C SER A 202 17.56 3.82 7.15
N GLY A 203 16.45 3.56 7.85
CA GLY A 203 15.22 3.09 7.20
C GLY A 203 14.61 4.15 6.29
N PHE A 204 13.74 3.72 5.40
CA PHE A 204 12.78 4.58 4.70
C PHE A 204 11.67 5.04 5.69
N SER A 205 10.95 6.16 5.60
CA SER A 205 11.08 7.41 4.82
C SER A 205 11.74 8.56 5.61
N GLU A 206 11.70 8.53 6.95
CA GLU A 206 12.24 9.57 7.83
C GLU A 206 12.99 8.97 9.03
N PRO A 207 14.33 8.89 9.00
CA PRO A 207 15.05 8.26 10.08
C PRO A 207 15.21 9.21 11.27
N GLU A 208 14.59 8.83 12.38
CA GLU A 208 14.86 9.45 13.67
C GLU A 208 15.83 8.57 14.46
N ILE A 209 17.06 9.07 14.62
CA ILE A 209 18.08 8.43 15.45
C ILE A 209 17.83 8.83 16.91
N THR A 210 17.51 7.84 17.76
CA THR A 210 17.08 8.05 19.15
C THR A 210 18.24 8.22 20.13
N TYR A 211 19.40 7.62 19.85
CA TYR A 211 20.64 7.80 20.60
C TYR A 211 21.83 7.34 19.76
N VAL A 212 23.04 7.78 20.10
CA VAL A 212 24.28 7.21 19.53
C VAL A 212 25.31 7.00 20.64
N ARG A 213 26.03 5.88 20.61
CA ARG A 213 27.11 5.51 21.55
C ARG A 213 28.26 4.83 20.81
N GLY A 214 29.49 5.06 21.25
CA GLY A 214 30.65 4.32 20.77
C GLY A 214 31.10 3.33 21.82
N GLU A 215 30.95 2.04 21.58
CA GLU A 215 31.24 0.99 22.56
C GLU A 215 32.54 0.26 22.19
N ASP A 216 33.47 0.11 23.12
CA ASP A 216 34.61 -0.81 22.95
C ASP A 216 34.17 -2.29 23.11
N PRO A 217 35.07 -3.28 22.91
CA PRO A 217 34.73 -4.69 23.07
C PRO A 217 34.29 -5.07 24.50
N SER A 218 34.61 -4.23 25.50
CA SER A 218 34.15 -4.38 26.88
C SER A 218 32.83 -3.65 27.18
N ASN A 219 32.18 -3.11 26.14
CA ASN A 219 30.92 -2.38 26.18
C ASN A 219 31.00 -1.08 27.01
N THR A 220 32.17 -0.44 27.05
CA THR A 220 32.40 0.86 27.66
C THR A 220 32.31 1.97 26.62
N ASP A 221 31.67 3.08 27.00
CA ASP A 221 31.52 4.23 26.12
C ASP A 221 32.88 4.91 25.91
N VAL A 222 33.37 4.82 24.68
CA VAL A 222 34.64 5.39 24.22
C VAL A 222 34.43 6.63 23.37
N MET A 223 33.22 7.17 23.27
CA MET A 223 32.94 8.36 22.48
C MET A 223 33.23 9.65 23.27
N ASN A 224 34.03 10.56 22.68
CA ASN A 224 34.35 11.88 23.25
C ASN A 224 33.37 12.96 22.77
N SER A 225 33.09 12.97 21.46
CA SER A 225 32.13 13.87 20.83
C SER A 225 31.41 13.16 19.69
N PHE A 226 30.20 13.63 19.40
CA PHE A 226 29.36 13.12 18.33
C PHE A 226 28.49 14.23 17.78
N ASP A 227 28.55 14.43 16.46
CA ASP A 227 27.73 15.38 15.73
C ASP A 227 26.99 14.63 14.62
N LEU A 228 25.65 14.70 14.66
CA LEU A 228 24.80 14.17 13.60
C LEU A 228 24.43 15.28 12.62
N ALA A 229 24.53 14.99 11.33
CA ALA A 229 24.01 15.83 10.27
C ALA A 229 23.06 15.02 9.40
N VAL A 230 21.89 15.58 9.12
CA VAL A 230 20.93 15.04 8.16
C VAL A 230 20.83 16.04 7.02
N ASP A 231 21.00 15.58 5.78
CA ASP A 231 20.90 16.44 4.61
C ASP A 231 19.45 16.59 4.10
N SER A 232 19.25 17.51 3.14
CA SER A 232 17.95 17.75 2.50
C SER A 232 17.38 16.54 1.76
N GLN A 233 18.24 15.59 1.40
CA GLN A 233 17.90 14.34 0.73
C GLN A 233 17.76 13.18 1.74
N LYS A 234 17.74 13.48 3.05
CA LYS A 234 17.54 12.55 4.17
C LYS A 234 18.67 11.52 4.34
N GLY A 235 19.87 11.79 3.81
CA GLY A 235 21.09 11.07 4.16
C GLY A 235 21.62 11.52 5.52
N THR A 236 22.08 10.58 6.34
CA THR A 236 22.47 10.85 7.73
C THR A 236 23.95 10.56 7.95
N THR A 237 24.74 11.59 8.24
CA THR A 237 26.17 11.45 8.60
C THR A 237 26.42 11.69 10.08
N ALA A 238 27.40 10.98 10.60
CA ALA A 238 27.88 11.05 11.96
C ALA A 238 29.37 11.40 11.96
N THR A 239 29.71 12.52 12.58
CA THR A 239 31.10 12.89 12.87
C THR A 239 31.38 12.63 14.34
N TYR A 240 32.36 11.79 14.65
CA TYR A 240 32.67 11.38 16.02
C TYR A 240 34.15 11.51 16.34
N THR A 241 34.46 11.72 17.62
CA THR A 241 35.82 11.58 18.16
C THR A 241 35.82 10.54 19.28
N LEU A 242 36.89 9.77 19.39
CA LEU A 242 37.03 8.71 20.40
C LEU A 242 37.95 9.16 21.54
N ASN A 243 37.61 8.76 22.76
CA ASN A 243 38.40 8.94 23.98
C ASN A 243 39.65 8.04 23.99
N THR A 244 39.64 6.95 23.20
CA THR A 244 40.70 5.95 23.11
C THR A 244 40.90 5.49 21.66
N ASN A 245 42.13 5.09 21.31
CA ASN A 245 42.43 4.42 20.04
C ASN A 245 42.14 2.92 20.17
N THR A 246 40.87 2.55 20.29
CA THR A 246 40.45 1.15 20.43
C THR A 246 39.34 0.90 19.42
N ALA A 247 39.44 -0.21 18.68
CA ALA A 247 38.38 -0.64 17.78
C ALA A 247 37.10 -0.95 18.58
N GLY A 248 35.94 -0.73 17.98
CA GLY A 248 34.66 -0.85 18.70
C GLY A 248 33.46 -0.86 17.76
N ASN A 249 32.27 -0.64 18.32
CA ASN A 249 31.02 -0.51 17.56
C ASN A 249 30.35 0.82 17.85
N LEU A 250 29.94 1.51 16.78
CA LEU A 250 29.00 2.62 16.84
C LEU A 250 27.60 2.03 16.93
N THR A 251 26.93 2.22 18.07
CA THR A 251 25.59 1.70 18.34
C THR A 251 24.58 2.85 18.36
N TYR A 252 23.48 2.74 17.63
CA TYR A 252 22.39 3.72 17.66
C TYR A 252 21.02 3.07 17.51
N GLY A 253 20.00 3.70 18.10
CA GLY A 253 18.60 3.32 17.95
C GLY A 253 17.96 4.03 16.76
N LEU A 254 17.07 3.32 16.07
CA LEU A 254 16.35 3.80 14.90
C LEU A 254 14.84 3.61 15.11
N TYR A 255 14.08 4.67 14.87
CA TYR A 255 12.65 4.59 14.63
C TYR A 255 12.40 4.33 13.14
N TYR A 256 11.59 3.32 12.84
CA TYR A 256 11.29 2.89 11.48
C TYR A 256 9.85 3.25 11.12
N THR A 257 9.69 4.08 10.10
CA THR A 257 8.38 4.29 9.49
C THR A 257 8.19 3.22 8.41
N PRO A 258 7.14 2.39 8.46
CA PRO A 258 6.90 1.39 7.44
C PRO A 258 6.90 1.99 6.04
N LYS A 259 7.37 1.21 5.05
CA LYS A 259 7.20 1.55 3.62
C LYS A 259 5.71 1.88 3.34
N PRO A 260 5.40 2.90 2.53
CA PRO A 260 4.04 3.18 2.08
C PRO A 260 3.34 1.92 1.56
N ASP A 261 2.10 1.69 1.98
CA ASP A 261 1.29 0.54 1.53
C ASP A 261 1.12 0.54 0.00
N GLU A 262 0.97 -0.65 -0.60
CA GLU A 262 0.78 -0.78 -2.06
C GLU A 262 -0.42 0.01 -2.60
N MET A 263 -1.38 0.35 -1.75
CA MET A 263 -2.50 1.21 -2.12
C MET A 263 -2.08 2.63 -2.50
N ILE A 264 -0.96 3.15 -1.98
CA ILE A 264 -0.44 4.47 -2.34
C ILE A 264 0.14 4.43 -3.76
N TYR A 265 0.72 3.30 -4.17
CA TYR A 265 1.21 3.09 -5.54
C TYR A 265 0.09 3.07 -6.57
N ASN A 266 -1.03 2.39 -6.27
CA ASN A 266 -2.13 2.21 -7.23
C ASN A 266 -3.11 3.39 -7.32
N ASN A 267 -3.02 4.37 -6.43
CA ASN A 267 -3.92 5.55 -6.39
C ASN A 267 -3.18 6.88 -6.59
N GLY A 268 -1.90 6.84 -6.99
CA GLY A 268 -1.10 8.05 -7.21
C GLY A 268 -1.65 8.89 -8.35
N TYR A 269 -1.78 10.20 -8.13
CA TYR A 269 -2.12 11.14 -9.18
C TYR A 269 -0.94 11.30 -10.17
N GLY A 270 -1.21 11.79 -11.39
CA GLY A 270 -0.16 12.00 -12.39
C GLY A 270 0.90 13.01 -11.96
N SER A 271 2.15 12.78 -12.37
CA SER A 271 3.34 13.56 -11.96
C SER A 271 3.24 15.06 -12.22
N SER A 272 2.41 15.48 -13.18
CA SER A 272 2.12 16.89 -13.45
C SER A 272 1.59 17.69 -12.25
N LEU A 273 1.04 17.01 -11.23
CA LEU A 273 0.58 17.64 -10.00
C LEU A 273 1.68 17.79 -8.95
N ALA A 274 2.86 17.20 -9.15
CA ALA A 274 3.97 17.34 -8.21
C ALA A 274 4.43 18.81 -8.11
N PRO A 275 4.87 19.29 -6.93
CA PRO A 275 5.27 20.67 -6.75
C PRO A 275 6.42 21.04 -7.68
N ALA A 276 6.41 22.25 -8.23
CA ALA A 276 7.45 22.70 -9.18
C ALA A 276 8.88 22.55 -8.62
N GLN A 277 9.06 22.67 -7.31
CA GLN A 277 10.36 22.44 -6.65
C GLN A 277 10.83 20.99 -6.75
N ILE A 278 9.90 20.02 -6.62
CA ILE A 278 10.18 18.59 -6.77
C ILE A 278 10.42 18.25 -8.24
N MET A 279 9.56 18.75 -9.14
CA MET A 279 9.74 18.56 -10.59
C MET A 279 11.11 19.08 -11.04
N ASN A 280 11.40 20.36 -10.80
CA ASN A 280 12.65 20.98 -11.27
C ASN A 280 13.91 20.28 -10.75
N LEU A 281 13.87 19.76 -9.52
CA LEU A 281 15.03 19.11 -8.92
C LEU A 281 15.20 17.66 -9.37
N TYR A 282 14.10 16.91 -9.51
CA TYR A 282 14.13 15.46 -9.71
C TYR A 282 13.74 15.02 -11.12
N THR A 283 13.57 15.95 -12.07
CA THR A 283 13.45 15.67 -13.52
C THR A 283 14.57 16.27 -14.37
N GLN A 284 15.66 16.72 -13.73
CA GLN A 284 16.77 17.40 -14.42
C GLN A 284 17.71 16.43 -15.17
N PHE A 285 18.35 16.94 -16.22
CA PHE A 285 19.34 16.27 -17.05
C PHE A 285 20.67 17.05 -17.01
N PRO A 286 21.82 16.44 -17.36
CA PRO A 286 23.09 17.15 -17.42
C PRO A 286 22.98 18.43 -18.26
N ASP A 287 23.56 19.53 -17.76
CA ASP A 287 23.47 20.89 -18.33
C ASP A 287 22.03 21.44 -18.53
N ASP A 288 21.04 20.85 -17.85
CA ASP A 288 19.59 21.11 -18.03
C ASP A 288 19.10 20.92 -19.49
N ASP A 289 19.85 20.17 -20.32
CA ASP A 289 19.54 19.96 -21.74
C ASP A 289 19.02 18.55 -22.02
N LYS A 290 17.75 18.30 -21.66
CA LYS A 290 17.05 17.03 -21.93
C LYS A 290 17.11 16.62 -23.40
N VAL A 291 16.91 17.56 -24.33
CA VAL A 291 16.89 17.27 -25.77
C VAL A 291 18.30 17.05 -26.31
N GLY A 292 19.28 17.83 -25.85
CA GLY A 292 20.70 17.60 -26.15
C GLY A 292 21.15 16.23 -25.69
N TYR A 293 20.88 15.86 -24.43
CA TYR A 293 21.21 14.56 -23.87
C TYR A 293 20.63 13.42 -24.72
N TYR A 294 19.36 13.49 -25.10
CA TYR A 294 18.73 12.49 -25.98
C TYR A 294 19.42 12.37 -27.35
N ASN A 295 19.82 13.50 -27.95
CA ASN A 295 20.46 13.48 -29.27
C ASN A 295 21.92 13.01 -29.23
N ASP A 296 22.61 13.27 -28.12
CA ASP A 296 24.04 12.98 -27.95
C ASP A 296 24.29 11.53 -27.47
N HIS A 297 23.29 10.87 -26.88
CA HIS A 297 23.35 9.51 -26.32
C HIS A 297 22.45 8.54 -27.12
N PRO A 298 22.95 7.96 -28.23
CA PRO A 298 22.14 7.16 -29.14
C PRO A 298 21.51 5.90 -28.52
N TYR A 299 22.17 5.24 -27.55
CA TYR A 299 21.58 4.07 -26.90
C TYR A 299 20.44 4.50 -25.97
N PHE A 300 20.64 5.53 -25.15
CA PHE A 300 19.57 6.15 -24.37
C PHE A 300 18.37 6.55 -25.25
N SER A 301 18.59 7.25 -26.36
CA SER A 301 17.52 7.64 -27.30
C SER A 301 16.78 6.44 -27.90
N SER A 302 17.51 5.39 -28.27
CA SER A 302 16.92 4.15 -28.79
C SER A 302 15.97 3.51 -27.78
N HIS A 303 16.42 3.34 -26.53
CA HIS A 303 15.62 2.75 -25.46
C HIS A 303 14.43 3.63 -25.05
N VAL A 304 14.60 4.96 -25.03
CA VAL A 304 13.50 5.91 -24.84
C VAL A 304 12.45 5.79 -25.94
N THR A 305 12.86 5.61 -27.20
CA THR A 305 11.92 5.44 -28.32
C THR A 305 11.08 4.18 -28.12
N ASN A 306 11.71 3.08 -27.72
CA ASN A 306 11.02 1.83 -27.41
C ASN A 306 10.03 2.00 -26.24
N LEU A 307 10.49 2.59 -25.13
CA LEU A 307 9.65 2.89 -23.97
C LEU A 307 8.45 3.78 -24.33
N SER A 308 8.64 4.76 -25.22
CA SER A 308 7.56 5.65 -25.69
C SER A 308 6.47 4.92 -26.47
N THR A 309 6.75 3.72 -27.02
CA THR A 309 5.72 2.87 -27.66
C THR A 309 4.94 2.03 -26.66
N LEU A 310 5.52 1.74 -25.50
CA LEU A 310 4.92 0.97 -24.42
C LEU A 310 4.11 1.85 -23.46
N ILE A 311 4.57 3.07 -23.23
CA ILE A 311 3.95 4.04 -22.34
C ILE A 311 2.79 4.75 -23.06
N GLY A 312 1.57 4.52 -22.57
CA GLY A 312 0.38 5.16 -23.09
C GLY A 312 0.27 6.63 -22.67
N SER A 313 -0.41 7.46 -23.47
CA SER A 313 -0.62 8.88 -23.17
C SER A 313 -1.52 9.15 -21.95
N THR A 314 -2.10 8.11 -21.36
CA THR A 314 -2.98 8.17 -20.18
C THR A 314 -2.41 7.41 -18.98
N SER A 315 -1.16 6.93 -19.06
CA SER A 315 -0.52 6.21 -17.96
C SER A 315 -0.25 7.16 -16.78
N ASP A 316 -0.61 6.74 -15.57
CA ASP A 316 -0.25 7.44 -14.34
C ASP A 316 1.22 7.20 -13.96
N THR A 317 1.70 7.92 -12.94
CA THR A 317 3.12 7.86 -12.51
C THR A 317 3.57 6.46 -12.14
N TYR A 318 2.71 5.66 -11.51
CA TYR A 318 3.04 4.29 -11.16
C TYR A 318 3.13 3.40 -12.40
N SER A 319 2.13 3.47 -13.27
CA SER A 319 2.08 2.69 -14.51
C SER A 319 3.31 2.93 -15.38
N VAL A 320 3.72 4.19 -15.54
CA VAL A 320 4.94 4.53 -16.30
C VAL A 320 6.19 3.97 -15.62
N ALA A 321 6.33 4.16 -14.30
CA ALA A 321 7.45 3.61 -13.54
C ALA A 321 7.53 2.08 -13.62
N ASP A 322 6.40 1.40 -13.59
CA ASP A 322 6.31 -0.06 -13.68
C ASP A 322 6.68 -0.57 -15.08
N ILE A 323 6.24 0.14 -16.13
CA ILE A 323 6.66 -0.15 -17.52
C ILE A 323 8.17 0.04 -17.67
N ILE A 324 8.75 1.12 -17.13
CA ILE A 324 10.20 1.36 -17.17
C ILE A 324 10.94 0.25 -16.42
N ARG A 325 10.45 -0.15 -15.23
CA ARG A 325 11.05 -1.23 -14.44
C ARG A 325 11.06 -2.52 -15.24
N THR A 326 9.91 -2.92 -15.76
CA THR A 326 9.74 -4.14 -16.55
C THR A 326 10.66 -4.12 -17.77
N TYR A 327 10.70 -2.99 -18.48
CA TYR A 327 11.59 -2.81 -19.62
C TYR A 327 13.06 -3.01 -19.27
N ILE A 328 13.56 -2.38 -18.20
CA ILE A 328 14.97 -2.51 -17.84
C ILE A 328 15.29 -3.95 -17.40
N VAL A 329 14.43 -4.58 -16.59
CA VAL A 329 14.67 -5.96 -16.12
C VAL A 329 14.63 -6.97 -17.27
N GLU A 330 13.81 -6.74 -18.30
CA GLU A 330 13.70 -7.64 -19.46
C GLU A 330 14.80 -7.42 -20.51
N ASN A 331 15.42 -6.23 -20.57
CA ASN A 331 16.37 -5.88 -21.64
C ASN A 331 17.84 -5.84 -21.19
N PHE A 332 18.12 -5.87 -19.89
CA PHE A 332 19.49 -5.76 -19.35
C PHE A 332 19.83 -6.88 -18.36
N GLY A 333 21.04 -7.41 -18.44
CA GLY A 333 21.56 -8.47 -17.57
C GLY A 333 22.23 -7.95 -16.28
N LEU A 334 22.06 -8.65 -15.16
CA LEU A 334 22.79 -8.36 -13.93
C LEU A 334 24.14 -9.09 -13.93
N ASP A 335 25.25 -8.36 -13.81
CA ASP A 335 26.58 -8.94 -13.69
C ASP A 335 27.28 -8.54 -12.36
N LEU A 336 27.20 -9.43 -11.37
CA LEU A 336 27.87 -9.26 -10.08
C LEU A 336 29.37 -9.65 -10.08
N THR A 337 29.88 -10.21 -11.18
CA THR A 337 31.27 -10.68 -11.27
C THR A 337 32.23 -9.57 -11.69
N PHE A 338 31.73 -8.35 -11.88
CA PHE A 338 32.33 -7.37 -12.78
C PHE A 338 32.82 -6.05 -12.16
N PRO A 339 33.80 -6.05 -11.23
CA PRO A 339 34.44 -4.82 -10.78
C PRO A 339 35.64 -4.37 -11.65
N LEU A 340 35.86 -4.91 -12.87
CA LEU A 340 37.12 -4.70 -13.62
C LEU A 340 37.05 -3.83 -14.88
N GLU A 341 35.90 -3.66 -15.54
CA GLU A 341 35.75 -2.68 -16.64
C GLU A 341 34.57 -1.73 -16.33
N ARG A 342 34.88 -0.59 -15.73
CA ARG A 342 33.93 0.53 -15.54
C ARG A 342 34.13 1.55 -16.68
N PRO A 343 33.13 2.39 -17.01
CA PRO A 343 33.31 3.48 -17.98
C PRO A 343 34.49 4.37 -17.59
N GLY A 344 35.20 4.92 -18.57
CA GLY A 344 36.32 5.84 -18.39
C GLY A 344 35.90 7.19 -17.77
N SER A 345 36.88 7.99 -17.35
CA SER A 345 36.59 9.24 -16.63
C SER A 345 35.87 10.23 -17.52
N GLY A 346 34.73 10.74 -17.08
CA GLY A 346 33.86 11.61 -17.87
C GLY A 346 33.08 10.90 -18.99
N GLU A 347 33.05 9.56 -19.01
CA GLU A 347 32.12 8.80 -19.87
C GLU A 347 30.77 8.62 -19.17
N ASP A 348 29.68 8.74 -19.93
CA ASP A 348 28.34 8.66 -19.35
C ASP A 348 28.01 7.22 -18.90
N ILE A 349 27.69 7.06 -17.62
CA ILE A 349 27.49 5.74 -17.01
C ILE A 349 26.20 5.06 -17.49
N VAL A 350 25.14 5.83 -17.74
CA VAL A 350 23.87 5.31 -18.25
C VAL A 350 24.03 4.90 -19.70
N GLU A 351 24.63 5.75 -20.55
CA GLU A 351 24.88 5.40 -21.95
C GLU A 351 25.79 4.17 -22.08
N TRP A 352 26.84 4.09 -21.26
CA TRP A 352 27.72 2.92 -21.22
C TRP A 352 26.98 1.63 -20.83
N PHE A 353 26.13 1.70 -19.80
CA PHE A 353 25.31 0.56 -19.37
C PHE A 353 24.33 0.12 -20.46
N LEU A 354 23.66 1.10 -21.09
CA LEU A 354 22.69 0.84 -22.15
C LEU A 354 23.35 0.27 -23.42
N GLU A 355 24.56 0.72 -23.76
CA GLU A 355 25.37 0.13 -24.84
C GLU A 355 25.74 -1.32 -24.54
N ARG A 356 26.13 -1.59 -23.30
CA ARG A 356 26.67 -2.90 -22.90
C ARG A 356 25.59 -3.97 -22.77
N GLY A 357 24.40 -3.60 -22.31
CA GLY A 357 23.31 -4.56 -22.09
C GLY A 357 23.38 -5.31 -20.75
N GLU A 358 24.37 -5.02 -19.89
CA GLU A 358 24.55 -5.66 -18.58
C GLU A 358 25.26 -4.72 -17.58
N GLY A 359 25.03 -4.88 -16.27
CA GLY A 359 25.63 -4.02 -15.24
C GLY A 359 25.35 -4.43 -13.80
N LEU A 360 25.79 -3.58 -12.86
CA LEU A 360 25.56 -3.72 -11.41
C LEU A 360 24.22 -3.10 -11.00
N PRO A 361 23.67 -3.39 -9.80
CA PRO A 361 22.40 -2.79 -9.34
C PRO A 361 22.39 -1.25 -9.40
N MET A 362 23.55 -0.61 -9.22
CA MET A 362 23.74 0.84 -9.36
C MET A 362 23.49 1.34 -10.78
N ASP A 363 23.89 0.59 -11.80
CA ASP A 363 23.74 0.96 -13.20
C ASP A 363 22.26 0.85 -13.62
N PHE A 364 21.58 -0.20 -13.14
CA PHE A 364 20.13 -0.36 -13.28
C PHE A 364 19.36 0.81 -12.66
N ALA A 365 19.67 1.17 -11.41
CA ALA A 365 19.04 2.29 -10.74
C ALA A 365 19.34 3.62 -11.46
N ALA A 366 20.58 3.83 -11.92
CA ALA A 366 20.94 5.03 -12.67
C ALA A 366 20.11 5.18 -13.96
N ALA A 367 20.02 4.12 -14.76
CA ALA A 367 19.25 4.12 -16.00
C ALA A 367 17.74 4.32 -15.74
N PHE A 368 17.19 3.70 -14.70
CA PHE A 368 15.79 3.85 -14.32
C PHE A 368 15.44 5.28 -13.96
N VAL A 369 16.27 5.94 -13.14
CA VAL A 369 16.05 7.35 -12.80
C VAL A 369 16.04 8.18 -14.07
N MET A 370 17.02 8.01 -14.96
CA MET A 370 17.09 8.79 -16.19
C MET A 370 15.91 8.58 -17.13
N PHE A 371 15.40 7.35 -17.27
CA PHE A 371 14.16 7.10 -17.99
C PHE A 371 12.94 7.75 -17.31
N CYS A 372 12.81 7.65 -15.99
CA CYS A 372 11.73 8.33 -15.27
C CYS A 372 11.75 9.84 -15.52
N ARG A 373 12.93 10.47 -15.45
CA ARG A 373 13.10 11.90 -15.75
C ARG A 373 12.76 12.23 -17.19
N TRP A 374 13.04 11.33 -18.13
CA TRP A 374 12.63 11.50 -19.51
C TRP A 374 11.10 11.56 -19.65
N PHE A 375 10.36 10.76 -18.89
CA PHE A 375 8.89 10.76 -18.89
C PHE A 375 8.27 11.72 -17.84
N ASP A 376 9.03 12.73 -17.41
CA ASP A 376 8.59 13.77 -16.47
C ASP A 376 8.07 13.19 -15.13
N ILE A 377 8.73 12.14 -14.63
CA ILE A 377 8.49 11.55 -13.32
C ILE A 377 9.61 11.96 -12.36
N PRO A 378 9.30 12.66 -11.26
CA PRO A 378 10.30 13.03 -10.27
C PRO A 378 10.87 11.78 -9.61
N CYS A 379 12.15 11.54 -9.86
CA CYS A 379 12.85 10.35 -9.38
C CYS A 379 14.26 10.69 -8.91
N ARG A 380 14.67 10.05 -7.80
CA ARG A 380 16.01 10.20 -7.22
C ARG A 380 16.72 8.87 -7.08
N TYR A 381 18.03 8.90 -7.29
CA TYR A 381 18.91 7.76 -7.13
C TYR A 381 19.23 7.57 -5.64
N THR A 382 19.14 6.33 -5.15
CA THR A 382 19.40 5.99 -3.75
C THR A 382 20.38 4.84 -3.64
N ALA A 383 21.35 4.97 -2.73
CA ALA A 383 22.36 3.95 -2.48
C ALA A 383 22.31 3.49 -1.02
N GLY A 384 22.52 2.19 -0.80
CA GLY A 384 22.48 1.60 0.52
C GLY A 384 22.70 0.09 0.50
N TYR A 385 21.97 -0.61 1.37
CA TYR A 385 22.00 -2.05 1.47
C TYR A 385 20.58 -2.59 1.53
N ASN A 386 20.34 -3.77 0.95
CA ASN A 386 19.10 -4.50 1.16
C ASN A 386 19.31 -5.60 2.20
N SER A 387 18.25 -6.06 2.86
CA SER A 387 18.31 -7.21 3.77
C SER A 387 18.30 -8.57 3.06
N ARG A 388 18.30 -8.61 1.72
CA ARG A 388 18.05 -9.84 0.95
C ARG A 388 19.22 -10.78 1.05
N TYR A 389 18.97 -12.06 1.27
CA TYR A 389 20.00 -13.10 1.47
C TYR A 389 20.91 -12.88 2.68
N SER A 390 20.60 -11.91 3.55
CA SER A 390 21.24 -11.83 4.86
C SER A 390 20.71 -12.95 5.76
N SER A 391 21.58 -13.48 6.62
CA SER A 391 21.21 -14.57 7.52
C SER A 391 20.85 -14.05 8.90
N ASP A 392 19.71 -14.51 9.43
CA ASP A 392 19.38 -14.34 10.84
C ASP A 392 20.36 -15.16 11.70
N THR A 393 20.86 -14.54 12.76
CA THR A 393 21.78 -15.16 13.71
C THR A 393 21.55 -14.61 15.11
N THR A 394 22.03 -15.30 16.14
CA THR A 394 21.93 -14.84 17.53
C THR A 394 23.28 -14.26 17.97
N ASP A 395 23.30 -13.06 18.54
CA ASP A 395 24.53 -12.48 19.09
C ASP A 395 24.89 -13.14 20.44
N PRO A 396 25.98 -13.92 20.53
CA PRO A 396 26.41 -14.52 21.79
C PRO A 396 26.90 -13.49 22.83
N TYR A 397 27.25 -12.27 22.42
CA TYR A 397 27.76 -11.21 23.29
C TYR A 397 26.65 -10.27 23.80
N TYR A 398 25.48 -10.25 23.16
CA TYR A 398 24.35 -9.38 23.52
C TYR A 398 23.16 -10.19 24.00
N ASN A 399 23.33 -10.93 25.11
CA ASN A 399 22.28 -11.72 25.76
C ASN A 399 21.54 -12.74 24.86
N GLY A 400 22.12 -13.16 23.72
CA GLY A 400 21.47 -14.09 22.80
C GLY A 400 20.33 -13.49 22.00
N TRP A 401 20.35 -12.17 21.78
CA TRP A 401 19.35 -11.48 20.98
C TRP A 401 19.44 -11.90 19.51
N ASP A 402 18.28 -12.02 18.87
CA ASP A 402 18.18 -12.20 17.42
C ASP A 402 18.75 -10.94 16.72
N MET A 403 19.53 -11.16 15.68
CA MET A 403 20.13 -10.11 14.87
C MET A 403 20.31 -10.56 13.42
N ARG A 404 20.47 -9.57 12.54
CA ARG A 404 20.74 -9.80 11.12
C ARG A 404 22.05 -9.12 10.73
N GLU A 405 22.93 -9.87 10.06
CA GLU A 405 24.21 -9.34 9.55
C GLU A 405 24.05 -8.84 8.13
N ILE A 406 24.22 -7.54 7.93
CA ILE A 406 24.26 -6.93 6.61
C ILE A 406 25.71 -6.92 6.12
N GLN A 407 25.96 -7.61 5.01
CA GLN A 407 27.27 -7.85 4.43
C GLN A 407 27.53 -6.95 3.21
N LEU A 408 28.77 -6.93 2.72
CA LEU A 408 29.12 -6.19 1.52
C LEU A 408 28.39 -6.71 0.27
N SER A 409 28.11 -8.02 0.22
CA SER A 409 27.25 -8.65 -0.80
C SER A 409 25.82 -8.11 -0.84
N ASN A 410 25.37 -7.45 0.23
CA ASN A 410 24.05 -6.82 0.32
C ASN A 410 24.02 -5.37 -0.18
N MET A 411 25.15 -4.85 -0.69
CA MET A 411 25.19 -3.50 -1.26
C MET A 411 24.24 -3.41 -2.45
N ASP A 412 23.39 -2.39 -2.44
CA ASP A 412 22.32 -2.24 -3.42
C ASP A 412 22.09 -0.75 -3.75
N ALA A 413 21.39 -0.51 -4.84
CA ALA A 413 20.89 0.80 -5.22
C ALA A 413 19.47 0.67 -5.74
N TRP A 414 18.64 1.65 -5.40
CA TRP A 414 17.24 1.69 -5.80
C TRP A 414 16.82 3.10 -6.14
N ASN A 415 15.60 3.18 -6.65
CA ASN A 415 15.00 4.41 -7.12
C ASN A 415 13.97 4.85 -6.09
N GLU A 416 13.89 6.14 -5.81
CA GLU A 416 12.78 6.66 -5.03
C GLU A 416 11.98 7.62 -5.92
N ILE A 417 10.70 7.31 -6.10
CA ILE A 417 9.78 8.05 -6.98
C ILE A 417 8.88 8.89 -6.10
N TYR A 418 8.66 10.15 -6.47
CA TYR A 418 7.69 11.00 -5.78
C TYR A 418 6.27 10.71 -6.28
N PHE A 419 5.44 10.13 -5.42
CA PHE A 419 4.03 9.89 -5.70
C PHE A 419 3.19 11.01 -5.11
N VAL A 420 2.38 11.65 -5.95
CA VAL A 420 1.39 12.63 -5.52
C VAL A 420 0.22 11.88 -4.90
N THR A 421 -0.03 12.09 -3.61
CA THR A 421 -1.05 11.41 -2.81
C THR A 421 -2.37 12.17 -2.76
N ASP A 422 -2.39 13.45 -3.15
CA ASP A 422 -3.61 14.26 -3.21
C ASP A 422 -3.67 15.21 -4.40
N GLY A 423 -4.86 15.79 -4.65
CA GLY A 423 -5.06 16.75 -5.75
C GLY A 423 -4.35 18.10 -5.57
N PHE A 424 -3.64 18.32 -4.46
CA PHE A 424 -2.91 19.56 -4.16
C PHE A 424 -1.41 19.45 -4.44
N GLY A 425 -0.95 18.29 -4.91
CA GLY A 425 0.46 18.03 -5.17
C GLY A 425 1.23 17.62 -3.93
N ASN A 426 0.58 17.37 -2.79
CA ASN A 426 1.26 16.72 -1.68
C ASN A 426 1.53 15.27 -2.06
N GLY A 427 2.62 14.75 -1.55
CA GLY A 427 3.12 13.46 -1.96
C GLY A 427 4.35 13.08 -1.16
N GLU A 428 4.79 11.86 -1.35
CA GLU A 428 5.95 11.30 -0.70
C GLU A 428 6.83 10.55 -1.69
N PHE A 429 8.12 10.48 -1.40
CA PHE A 429 8.98 9.54 -2.09
C PHE A 429 8.56 8.12 -1.71
N ALA A 430 8.81 7.17 -2.59
CA ALA A 430 8.63 5.77 -2.27
C ALA A 430 9.61 4.88 -3.05
N PRO A 431 10.17 3.83 -2.43
CA PRO A 431 11.22 3.03 -3.03
C PRO A 431 10.69 2.08 -4.10
N PHE A 432 11.43 2.00 -5.21
CA PHE A 432 11.22 1.11 -6.34
C PHE A 432 12.50 0.29 -6.56
N ILE A 433 12.46 -0.97 -6.14
CA ILE A 433 13.58 -1.90 -6.27
C ILE A 433 13.50 -2.55 -7.66
N LEU A 434 14.60 -2.48 -8.41
CA LEU A 434 14.79 -3.23 -9.64
C LEU A 434 15.35 -4.58 -9.20
N SER A 435 14.50 -5.60 -9.11
CA SER A 435 14.93 -6.95 -8.76
C SER A 435 15.04 -7.79 -10.04
N PRO A 436 16.11 -7.70 -10.85
CA PRO A 436 16.46 -8.86 -11.66
C PRO A 436 16.76 -9.96 -10.64
N SER A 437 16.02 -11.07 -10.71
CA SER A 437 16.19 -12.21 -9.82
C SER A 437 17.65 -12.63 -9.77
N LEU A 438 18.29 -12.46 -8.62
CA LEU A 438 19.64 -12.94 -8.33
C LEU A 438 19.63 -14.47 -8.29
N THR A 439 19.62 -15.11 -9.44
CA THR A 439 20.09 -16.49 -9.56
C THR A 439 21.62 -16.41 -9.55
N LEU A 440 22.21 -16.62 -8.38
CA LEU A 440 23.66 -16.75 -8.24
C LEU A 440 24.19 -17.74 -9.31
N PRO A 441 25.24 -17.38 -10.06
CA PRO A 441 25.69 -18.18 -11.20
C PRO A 441 26.22 -19.53 -10.72
N SER A 442 25.51 -20.59 -11.05
CA SER A 442 26.10 -21.93 -11.10
C SER A 442 26.92 -22.07 -12.39
N GLY A 443 28.14 -21.53 -12.39
CA GLY A 443 29.20 -21.84 -13.37
C GLY A 443 29.16 -21.05 -14.69
N PRO A 444 30.32 -20.90 -15.36
CA PRO A 444 30.47 -20.04 -16.54
C PRO A 444 30.17 -20.84 -17.81
N ASP A 445 29.22 -20.40 -18.63
CA ASP A 445 29.16 -20.76 -20.05
C ASP A 445 28.82 -19.52 -20.91
N ASP A 446 29.66 -19.36 -21.94
CA ASP A 446 29.61 -18.64 -23.23
C ASP A 446 28.82 -17.30 -23.42
N PRO A 447 29.50 -16.18 -23.77
CA PRO A 447 28.87 -14.90 -24.15
C PRO A 447 28.32 -14.88 -25.60
N SER A 448 27.75 -15.99 -26.08
CA SER A 448 26.99 -16.05 -27.34
C SER A 448 25.47 -15.92 -27.15
N ASP A 449 25.00 -15.82 -25.91
CA ASP A 449 23.59 -15.85 -25.54
C ASP A 449 23.01 -14.45 -25.32
N ALA A 450 22.91 -13.66 -26.39
CA ALA A 450 21.91 -12.59 -26.40
C ALA A 450 20.51 -13.25 -26.25
N PRO A 451 19.63 -12.80 -25.33
CA PRO A 451 18.35 -13.46 -25.09
C PRO A 451 17.47 -13.39 -26.34
N LEU A 452 17.26 -14.53 -27.00
CA LEU A 452 16.23 -14.67 -28.03
C LEU A 452 14.89 -14.74 -27.30
N ASN A 453 14.05 -13.73 -27.54
CA ASN A 453 12.71 -13.71 -26.98
C ASN A 453 11.84 -14.74 -27.72
N ILE A 454 11.48 -15.82 -27.05
CA ILE A 454 10.46 -16.75 -27.52
C ILE A 454 9.10 -16.15 -27.17
N ARG A 455 8.27 -15.84 -28.17
CA ARG A 455 6.86 -15.46 -27.99
C ARG A 455 5.95 -16.65 -28.28
N ILE A 456 4.96 -16.90 -27.43
CA ILE A 456 3.92 -17.90 -27.66
C ILE A 456 2.68 -17.17 -28.17
N ASN A 457 2.37 -17.28 -29.47
CA ASN A 457 1.22 -16.64 -30.11
C ASN A 457 -0.02 -17.55 -29.99
N GLY A 458 -0.56 -17.69 -28.79
CA GLY A 458 -1.85 -18.36 -28.58
C GLY A 458 -3.02 -17.42 -28.86
N THR A 459 -3.96 -17.82 -29.71
CA THR A 459 -5.21 -17.07 -29.94
C THR A 459 -6.07 -17.06 -28.67
N TYR A 460 -6.37 -15.86 -28.16
CA TYR A 460 -7.23 -15.51 -27.00
C TYR A 460 -6.60 -15.56 -25.59
N SER A 461 -7.03 -14.59 -24.78
CA SER A 461 -6.56 -14.24 -23.45
C SER A 461 -6.30 -15.42 -22.50
N THR A 462 -5.05 -15.48 -22.02
CA THR A 462 -4.51 -16.10 -20.79
C THR A 462 -4.51 -17.62 -20.59
N TYR A 463 -5.27 -18.46 -21.31
CA TYR A 463 -5.07 -19.94 -21.31
C TYR A 463 -5.88 -20.67 -22.39
N THR A 464 -5.40 -21.83 -22.85
CA THR A 464 -6.18 -22.72 -23.74
C THR A 464 -6.85 -23.82 -22.91
N GLN A 465 -8.19 -23.88 -22.89
CA GLN A 465 -8.94 -24.92 -22.18
C GLN A 465 -9.43 -26.02 -23.15
N GLY A 466 -9.21 -27.29 -22.80
CA GLY A 466 -9.65 -28.44 -23.58
C GLY A 466 -10.10 -29.63 -22.73
N PHE A 467 -10.84 -30.55 -23.34
CA PHE A 467 -11.18 -31.86 -22.75
C PHE A 467 -10.18 -32.93 -23.19
N ARG A 468 -10.21 -34.14 -22.62
CA ARG A 468 -9.34 -35.23 -23.08
C ARG A 468 -9.55 -35.54 -24.57
N GLY A 469 -8.44 -35.67 -25.30
CA GLY A 469 -8.41 -35.81 -26.75
C GLY A 469 -8.43 -34.48 -27.51
N TYR A 470 -8.47 -33.35 -26.81
CA TYR A 470 -8.23 -32.03 -27.38
C TYR A 470 -6.74 -31.86 -27.69
N THR A 471 -6.42 -31.18 -28.79
CA THR A 471 -5.05 -30.79 -29.14
C THR A 471 -4.91 -29.30 -28.94
N ALA A 472 -4.03 -28.89 -28.02
CA ALA A 472 -3.65 -27.50 -27.88
C ALA A 472 -2.55 -27.17 -28.90
N HIS A 473 -2.85 -26.25 -29.81
CA HIS A 473 -1.92 -25.76 -30.81
C HIS A 473 -1.11 -24.61 -30.21
N LEU A 474 0.21 -24.79 -30.11
CA LEU A 474 1.13 -23.79 -29.57
C LEU A 474 1.99 -23.25 -30.72
N ASP A 475 1.85 -21.96 -31.02
CA ASP A 475 2.67 -21.26 -31.99
C ASP A 475 3.79 -20.51 -31.27
N PHE A 476 5.03 -20.71 -31.73
CA PHE A 476 6.23 -20.08 -31.20
C PHE A 476 6.83 -19.16 -32.25
N GLU A 477 7.27 -17.99 -31.81
CA GLU A 477 8.02 -17.02 -32.61
C GLU A 477 9.31 -16.70 -31.86
N LEU A 478 10.44 -17.05 -32.45
CA LEU A 478 11.77 -16.68 -31.96
C LEU A 478 12.11 -15.28 -32.52
N GLY A 479 12.12 -14.27 -31.66
CA GLY A 479 12.34 -12.86 -32.02
C GLY A 479 13.68 -12.62 -32.75
N GLU A 480 13.74 -11.52 -33.53
CA GLU A 480 14.82 -11.20 -34.49
C GLU A 480 16.23 -11.59 -34.02
N VAL A 481 16.76 -12.66 -34.62
CA VAL A 481 18.19 -12.98 -34.61
C VAL A 481 18.90 -11.84 -35.36
N GLN A 482 19.53 -10.90 -34.63
CA GLN A 482 20.25 -9.76 -35.23
C GLN A 482 21.42 -10.13 -36.17
N SER A 483 21.70 -11.42 -36.39
CA SER A 483 22.87 -11.89 -37.13
C SER A 483 22.58 -12.58 -38.47
N GLY A 484 21.48 -12.30 -39.18
CA GLY A 484 21.40 -12.51 -40.63
C GLY A 484 21.69 -13.93 -41.17
N THR A 485 21.62 -14.96 -40.34
CA THR A 485 21.72 -16.37 -40.75
C THR A 485 20.42 -17.07 -40.41
N ASN A 486 19.66 -17.45 -41.45
CA ASN A 486 18.40 -18.18 -41.41
C ASN A 486 18.56 -19.65 -40.97
N ASP A 487 19.22 -19.90 -39.84
CA ASP A 487 19.42 -21.25 -39.33
C ASP A 487 18.26 -21.62 -38.40
N THR A 488 17.51 -22.65 -38.80
CA THR A 488 16.43 -23.29 -38.02
C THR A 488 16.97 -23.68 -36.64
N GLN A 489 16.30 -23.24 -35.57
CA GLN A 489 16.65 -23.54 -34.18
C GLN A 489 15.70 -24.59 -33.59
N GLU A 490 16.24 -25.54 -32.81
CA GLU A 490 15.43 -26.53 -32.08
C GLU A 490 14.92 -25.95 -30.76
N LEU A 491 13.61 -25.94 -30.58
CA LEU A 491 12.92 -25.59 -29.34
C LEU A 491 12.52 -26.88 -28.63
N GLU A 492 12.90 -27.04 -27.37
CA GLU A 492 12.45 -28.13 -26.52
C GLU A 492 11.21 -27.70 -25.74
N LEU A 493 10.20 -28.56 -25.67
CA LEU A 493 8.97 -28.32 -24.92
C LEU A 493 8.91 -29.21 -23.69
N TYR A 494 8.50 -28.60 -22.58
CA TYR A 494 8.46 -29.24 -21.27
C TYR A 494 7.21 -28.84 -20.52
N ASP A 495 6.48 -29.81 -19.97
CA ASP A 495 5.40 -29.56 -19.03
C ASP A 495 6.00 -29.45 -17.62
N TYR A 496 6.11 -28.22 -17.11
CA TYR A 496 6.63 -27.93 -15.77
C TYR A 496 5.68 -28.40 -14.65
N THR A 497 4.39 -28.58 -14.93
CA THR A 497 3.45 -29.08 -13.91
C THR A 497 3.70 -30.55 -13.60
N GLU A 498 3.97 -31.34 -14.64
CA GLU A 498 4.17 -32.79 -14.53
C GLU A 498 5.65 -33.22 -14.56
N GLU A 499 6.56 -32.27 -14.79
CA GLU A 499 7.99 -32.52 -14.96
C GLU A 499 8.30 -33.49 -16.13
N VAL A 500 7.54 -33.38 -17.23
CA VAL A 500 7.65 -34.26 -18.40
C VAL A 500 8.05 -33.48 -19.65
N SER A 501 9.05 -33.98 -20.37
CA SER A 501 9.37 -33.47 -21.71
C SER A 501 8.30 -33.90 -22.71
N LEU A 502 7.76 -32.93 -23.44
CA LEU A 502 6.74 -33.16 -24.46
C LEU A 502 7.40 -33.49 -25.80
N GLY A 503 8.54 -32.86 -26.11
CA GLY A 503 9.32 -33.13 -27.30
C GLY A 503 10.13 -31.91 -27.74
N SER A 504 10.44 -31.83 -29.04
CA SER A 504 11.07 -30.66 -29.64
C SER A 504 10.47 -30.33 -31.00
N VAL A 505 10.60 -29.07 -31.41
CA VAL A 505 10.22 -28.56 -32.73
C VAL A 505 11.31 -27.66 -33.29
N TRP A 506 11.49 -27.65 -34.61
CA TRP A 506 12.43 -26.74 -35.26
C TRP A 506 11.71 -25.52 -35.79
N THR A 507 12.23 -24.33 -35.51
CA THR A 507 11.78 -23.08 -36.13
C THR A 507 12.07 -23.06 -37.62
N ASP A 508 11.23 -22.39 -38.40
CA ASP A 508 11.43 -22.16 -39.82
C ASP A 508 12.45 -21.04 -40.07
N GLY A 509 12.68 -20.71 -41.34
CA GLY A 509 13.64 -19.66 -41.71
C GLY A 509 13.26 -18.24 -41.28
N ASN A 510 12.07 -18.04 -40.71
CA ASN A 510 11.58 -16.79 -40.15
C ASN A 510 11.47 -16.83 -38.61
N GLY A 511 11.93 -17.92 -37.96
CA GLY A 511 11.85 -18.07 -36.51
C GLY A 511 10.53 -18.63 -35.99
N TYR A 512 9.60 -19.07 -36.85
CA TYR A 512 8.31 -19.62 -36.41
C TYR A 512 8.36 -21.14 -36.25
N ALA A 513 7.78 -21.66 -35.17
CA ALA A 513 7.54 -23.10 -34.98
C ALA A 513 6.11 -23.31 -34.46
N ASN A 514 5.55 -24.50 -34.68
CA ASN A 514 4.29 -24.89 -34.06
C ASN A 514 4.39 -26.29 -33.44
N TYR A 515 3.74 -26.49 -32.30
CA TYR A 515 3.70 -27.78 -31.63
C TYR A 515 2.30 -28.09 -31.11
N ASP A 516 1.86 -29.31 -31.40
CA ASP A 516 0.55 -29.82 -31.03
C ASP A 516 0.65 -30.63 -29.74
N VAL A 517 0.15 -30.08 -28.64
CA VAL A 517 0.04 -30.79 -27.37
C VAL A 517 -1.28 -31.54 -27.33
N VAL A 518 -1.24 -32.85 -27.57
CA VAL A 518 -2.43 -33.70 -27.49
C VAL A 518 -2.72 -34.03 -26.03
N MET A 519 -3.78 -33.44 -25.46
CA MET A 519 -4.23 -33.64 -24.07
C MET A 519 -4.92 -35.01 -23.94
N ASP A 520 -4.16 -36.10 -24.06
CA ASP A 520 -4.67 -37.46 -23.96
C ASP A 520 -4.72 -37.97 -22.51
N ASN A 521 -4.81 -39.29 -22.30
CA ASN A 521 -4.87 -39.89 -20.97
C ASN A 521 -3.56 -39.76 -20.16
N SER A 522 -2.47 -39.28 -20.76
CA SER A 522 -1.21 -39.05 -20.04
C SER A 522 -1.21 -37.76 -19.21
N PHE A 523 -2.02 -36.76 -19.60
CA PHE A 523 -2.18 -35.51 -18.86
C PHE A 523 -3.13 -35.68 -17.67
N THR A 524 -2.82 -35.05 -16.56
CA THR A 524 -3.68 -35.01 -15.36
C THR A 524 -4.69 -33.87 -15.48
N VAL A 525 -5.90 -34.00 -14.94
CA VAL A 525 -6.86 -32.88 -14.94
C VAL A 525 -6.29 -31.67 -14.19
N GLY A 526 -6.42 -30.48 -14.78
CA GLY A 526 -5.94 -29.23 -14.22
C GLY A 526 -5.12 -28.40 -15.21
N ALA A 527 -4.39 -27.42 -14.68
CA ALA A 527 -3.57 -26.53 -15.49
C ALA A 527 -2.13 -27.05 -15.65
N HIS A 528 -1.68 -27.15 -16.88
CA HIS A 528 -0.34 -27.56 -17.29
C HIS A 528 0.45 -26.35 -17.78
N PHE A 529 1.61 -26.11 -17.17
CA PHE A 529 2.53 -25.06 -17.61
C PHE A 529 3.47 -25.61 -18.66
N ILE A 530 3.16 -25.34 -19.92
CA ILE A 530 3.95 -25.78 -21.05
C ILE A 530 5.02 -24.73 -21.32
N GLY A 531 6.22 -25.04 -20.87
CA GLY A 531 7.44 -24.35 -21.21
C GLY A 531 7.93 -24.67 -22.61
N VAL A 532 8.51 -23.68 -23.24
CA VAL A 532 9.36 -23.83 -24.41
C VAL A 532 10.72 -23.25 -24.08
N GLN A 533 11.78 -23.98 -24.39
CA GLN A 533 13.15 -23.55 -24.16
C GLN A 533 14.01 -23.70 -25.41
N HIS A 534 14.86 -22.72 -25.64
CA HIS A 534 15.98 -22.81 -26.57
C HIS A 534 17.25 -22.67 -25.74
N SER A 535 18.14 -23.66 -25.81
CA SER A 535 19.31 -23.77 -24.91
C SER A 535 18.92 -23.80 -23.42
N MET A 536 19.90 -23.73 -22.50
CA MET A 536 19.66 -23.85 -21.06
C MET A 536 19.09 -22.57 -20.41
N PHE A 537 18.92 -21.47 -21.16
CA PHE A 537 18.81 -20.13 -20.59
C PHE A 537 17.58 -19.32 -21.01
N GLN A 538 16.81 -19.76 -22.01
CA GLN A 538 15.66 -19.00 -22.50
C GLN A 538 14.39 -19.83 -22.36
N GLN A 539 13.46 -19.36 -21.54
CA GLN A 539 12.22 -20.07 -21.26
C GLN A 539 11.05 -19.09 -21.37
N ASN A 540 10.06 -19.42 -22.19
CA ASN A 540 8.72 -18.85 -22.08
C ASN A 540 7.75 -19.99 -21.76
N ALA A 541 6.64 -19.71 -21.10
CA ALA A 541 5.66 -20.72 -20.76
C ALA A 541 4.23 -20.21 -20.93
N CYS A 542 3.35 -21.11 -21.29
CA CYS A 542 1.91 -20.85 -21.35
C CYS A 542 1.14 -21.89 -20.53
N ALA A 543 -0.03 -21.51 -20.03
CA ALA A 543 -0.92 -22.42 -19.34
C ALA A 543 -1.89 -23.09 -20.33
N VAL A 544 -1.90 -24.42 -20.35
CA VAL A 544 -2.89 -25.24 -21.05
C VAL A 544 -3.70 -26.01 -20.01
N VAL A 545 -5.02 -25.88 -20.06
CA VAL A 545 -5.92 -26.43 -19.05
C VAL A 545 -6.64 -27.65 -19.59
N LEU A 546 -6.44 -28.80 -18.95
CA LEU A 546 -7.27 -29.99 -19.15
C LEU A 546 -8.47 -29.94 -18.20
N ALA A 547 -9.63 -29.56 -18.72
CA ALA A 547 -10.89 -29.55 -17.98
C ALA A 547 -11.60 -30.89 -18.15
N ASP A 548 -11.47 -31.79 -17.17
CA ASP A 548 -12.25 -33.03 -17.09
C ASP A 548 -12.66 -33.25 -15.61
N SER A 549 -13.39 -34.32 -15.30
CA SER A 549 -13.88 -34.57 -13.94
C SER A 549 -12.73 -34.91 -12.99
N VAL A 550 -12.81 -34.44 -11.75
CA VAL A 550 -11.91 -34.84 -10.65
C VAL A 550 -12.65 -35.67 -9.61
N ASN A 551 -11.93 -36.56 -8.93
CA ASN A 551 -12.42 -37.28 -7.76
C ASN A 551 -11.68 -36.82 -6.51
N ILE A 552 -12.43 -36.57 -5.44
CA ILE A 552 -11.86 -36.25 -4.12
C ILE A 552 -12.05 -37.46 -3.20
N GLN A 553 -10.95 -38.01 -2.72
CA GLN A 553 -10.94 -39.10 -1.75
C GLN A 553 -10.36 -38.61 -0.42
N MET A 554 -11.21 -38.53 0.60
CA MET A 554 -10.76 -38.28 1.97
C MET A 554 -9.89 -39.46 2.46
N THR A 555 -8.73 -39.16 3.03
CA THR A 555 -7.71 -40.12 3.46
C THR A 555 -7.09 -39.69 4.77
N GLY A 556 -7.70 -40.11 5.87
CA GLY A 556 -7.18 -39.87 7.21
C GLY A 556 -7.90 -40.77 8.19
N ALA A 557 -7.40 -40.84 9.43
CA ALA A 557 -8.18 -41.37 10.54
C ALA A 557 -9.58 -40.74 10.50
N PRO A 558 -10.66 -41.50 10.79
CA PRO A 558 -12.01 -40.98 10.64
C PRO A 558 -12.09 -39.63 11.35
N ILE A 559 -12.59 -38.60 10.66
CA ILE A 559 -13.10 -37.39 11.30
C ILE A 559 -13.82 -37.90 12.55
N PRO A 560 -13.43 -37.47 13.76
CA PRO A 560 -13.90 -38.10 14.97
C PRO A 560 -15.43 -38.17 14.90
N ASN A 561 -16.01 -39.34 15.24
CA ASN A 561 -17.46 -39.57 15.14
C ASN A 561 -18.27 -38.48 15.87
N SER A 562 -17.62 -37.75 16.78
CA SER A 562 -18.09 -36.51 17.35
C SER A 562 -16.97 -35.47 17.46
N ILE A 563 -17.26 -34.20 17.16
CA ILE A 563 -16.41 -33.07 17.54
C ILE A 563 -16.99 -32.47 18.81
N ASN A 564 -16.19 -32.46 19.88
CA ASN A 564 -16.57 -31.84 21.14
C ASN A 564 -16.02 -30.42 21.20
N ARG A 565 -16.89 -29.45 20.90
CA ARG A 565 -16.56 -28.01 20.92
C ARG A 565 -16.10 -27.50 22.28
N SER A 566 -16.36 -28.30 23.33
CA SER A 566 -15.87 -28.06 24.68
C SER A 566 -14.35 -28.23 24.81
N ILE A 567 -13.73 -28.98 23.89
CA ILE A 567 -12.30 -29.30 23.86
C ILE A 567 -11.63 -28.54 22.72
N THR A 568 -12.21 -28.62 21.52
CA THR A 568 -11.71 -27.94 20.33
C THR A 568 -12.84 -27.78 19.30
N ASN A 569 -12.84 -26.64 18.60
CA ASN A 569 -13.67 -26.44 17.40
C ASN A 569 -12.95 -26.96 16.14
N ASP A 570 -11.71 -27.40 16.28
CA ASP A 570 -10.85 -27.79 15.18
C ASP A 570 -10.98 -29.28 14.91
N THR A 571 -10.99 -29.62 13.63
CA THR A 571 -10.83 -30.99 13.17
C THR A 571 -9.80 -31.04 12.06
N HIS A 572 -9.00 -32.09 12.07
CA HIS A 572 -8.01 -32.31 11.03
C HIS A 572 -8.66 -33.07 9.89
N ILE A 573 -8.56 -32.54 8.68
CA ILE A 573 -9.01 -33.20 7.46
C ILE A 573 -7.82 -33.54 6.59
N SER A 574 -7.88 -34.72 6.00
CA SER A 574 -6.89 -35.16 5.04
C SER A 574 -7.61 -35.79 3.86
N ALA A 575 -7.24 -35.40 2.66
CA ALA A 575 -7.81 -35.90 1.42
C ALA A 575 -6.78 -35.86 0.31
N TYR A 576 -7.09 -36.56 -0.77
CA TYR A 576 -6.41 -36.39 -2.04
C TYR A 576 -7.42 -36.11 -3.13
N ILE A 577 -7.05 -35.24 -4.04
CA ILE A 577 -7.73 -35.06 -5.30
C ILE A 577 -6.97 -35.86 -6.36
N TYR A 578 -7.69 -36.59 -7.20
CA TYR A 578 -7.09 -37.37 -8.26
C TYR A 578 -7.97 -37.38 -9.48
N ASP A 579 -7.31 -37.57 -10.61
CA ASP A 579 -7.90 -37.71 -11.91
C ASP A 579 -8.42 -39.15 -12.09
N PRO A 580 -9.71 -39.36 -12.33
CA PRO A 580 -10.30 -40.68 -12.40
C PRO A 580 -9.85 -41.50 -13.62
N VAL A 581 -9.28 -40.86 -14.66
CA VAL A 581 -8.93 -41.53 -15.92
C VAL A 581 -7.55 -42.16 -15.84
N ASN A 582 -6.56 -41.44 -15.32
CA ASN A 582 -5.17 -41.92 -15.21
C ASN A 582 -4.74 -42.22 -13.77
N ASN A 583 -5.58 -41.90 -12.78
CA ASN A 583 -5.33 -42.08 -11.35
C ASN A 583 -4.13 -41.27 -10.83
N ASN A 584 -3.74 -40.21 -11.53
CA ASN A 584 -2.73 -39.26 -11.08
C ASN A 584 -3.33 -38.26 -10.08
N ARG A 585 -2.48 -37.70 -9.23
CA ARG A 585 -2.86 -36.70 -8.23
C ARG A 585 -2.96 -35.32 -8.87
N VAL A 586 -4.07 -34.61 -8.62
CA VAL A 586 -4.27 -33.25 -9.15
C VAL A 586 -3.60 -32.25 -8.21
N LYS A 587 -2.64 -31.47 -8.70
CA LYS A 587 -1.87 -30.53 -7.87
C LYS A 587 -2.51 -29.13 -7.89
N ASN A 588 -2.24 -28.34 -6.85
CA ASN A 588 -2.58 -26.92 -6.74
C ASN A 588 -4.06 -26.53 -6.98
N ALA A 589 -4.98 -27.47 -6.80
CA ALA A 589 -6.41 -27.20 -6.80
C ALA A 589 -6.83 -26.48 -5.50
N MET A 590 -7.92 -25.72 -5.56
CA MET A 590 -8.58 -25.13 -4.40
C MET A 590 -9.85 -25.92 -4.06
N LEU A 591 -9.96 -26.29 -2.79
CA LEU A 591 -11.05 -27.10 -2.27
C LEU A 591 -11.90 -26.30 -1.29
N HIS A 592 -13.22 -26.45 -1.37
CA HIS A 592 -14.18 -25.79 -0.50
C HIS A 592 -14.75 -26.80 0.50
N PRO A 593 -14.36 -26.77 1.80
CA PRO A 593 -14.99 -27.60 2.81
C PRO A 593 -16.44 -27.17 3.04
N VAL A 594 -17.36 -28.12 2.97
CA VAL A 594 -18.80 -27.89 3.15
C VAL A 594 -19.31 -28.70 4.34
N LEU A 595 -19.91 -28.00 5.30
CA LEU A 595 -20.71 -28.60 6.36
C LEU A 595 -22.20 -28.49 6.01
N ALA A 596 -22.91 -29.61 6.04
CA ALA A 596 -24.32 -29.68 5.69
C ALA A 596 -25.17 -30.29 6.81
N TYR A 597 -26.33 -29.68 7.09
CA TYR A 597 -27.36 -30.22 7.97
C TYR A 597 -28.54 -30.73 7.14
N HIS A 598 -28.90 -32.01 7.28
CA HIS A 598 -29.93 -32.64 6.45
C HIS A 598 -29.73 -32.40 4.94
N LYS A 599 -28.48 -32.48 4.46
CA LYS A 599 -28.07 -32.23 3.06
C LYS A 599 -28.15 -30.78 2.56
N ALA A 600 -28.51 -29.82 3.41
CA ALA A 600 -28.42 -28.40 3.09
C ALA A 600 -27.09 -27.84 3.61
N ALA A 601 -26.27 -27.27 2.72
CA ALA A 601 -25.02 -26.61 3.09
C ALA A 601 -25.29 -25.41 4.00
N ILE A 602 -24.43 -25.21 5.00
CA ILE A 602 -24.47 -24.04 5.89
C ILE A 602 -23.34 -23.10 5.46
N PRO A 603 -23.64 -21.93 4.88
CA PRO A 603 -22.62 -20.97 4.49
C PRO A 603 -21.75 -20.56 5.69
N THR A 604 -20.46 -20.27 5.48
CA THR A 604 -19.54 -19.72 6.50
C THR A 604 -19.39 -20.58 7.78
N SER A 605 -19.66 -21.88 7.67
CA SER A 605 -19.64 -22.82 8.81
C SER A 605 -18.27 -23.44 9.10
N VAL A 606 -17.32 -23.32 8.17
CA VAL A 606 -15.96 -23.89 8.26
C VAL A 606 -14.94 -22.81 7.89
N ILE A 607 -13.83 -22.76 8.64
CA ILE A 607 -12.71 -21.83 8.45
C ILE A 607 -11.41 -22.64 8.35
N PRO A 608 -10.53 -22.39 7.36
CA PRO A 608 -10.71 -21.44 6.25
C PRO A 608 -11.81 -21.88 5.27
N ALA A 609 -12.35 -20.91 4.52
CA ALA A 609 -13.43 -21.16 3.55
C ALA A 609 -12.93 -21.92 2.31
N ASP A 610 -11.66 -21.80 1.96
CA ASP A 610 -11.03 -22.56 0.89
C ASP A 610 -9.68 -23.12 1.36
N ILE A 611 -9.30 -24.26 0.82
CA ILE A 611 -8.12 -25.03 1.20
C ILE A 611 -7.31 -25.34 -0.04
N LYS A 612 -6.02 -24.99 0.01
CA LYS A 612 -5.07 -25.27 -1.08
C LYS A 612 -4.62 -26.72 -1.02
N VAL A 613 -4.65 -27.38 -2.18
CA VAL A 613 -4.04 -28.69 -2.39
C VAL A 613 -2.54 -28.54 -2.59
N ASP A 614 -1.74 -29.37 -1.90
CA ASP A 614 -0.29 -29.35 -2.00
C ASP A 614 0.24 -29.90 -3.34
N MET A 615 1.56 -29.84 -3.53
CA MET A 615 2.23 -30.34 -4.75
C MET A 615 2.15 -31.88 -4.91
N ASN A 616 1.66 -32.61 -3.91
CA ASN A 616 1.41 -34.05 -3.97
C ASN A 616 -0.06 -34.38 -4.29
N GLY A 617 -0.88 -33.37 -4.55
CA GLY A 617 -2.32 -33.49 -4.72
C GLY A 617 -3.05 -33.93 -3.45
N ALA A 618 -2.49 -33.59 -2.29
CA ALA A 618 -3.00 -33.88 -0.97
C ALA A 618 -3.44 -32.61 -0.25
N ILE A 619 -4.38 -32.75 0.68
CA ILE A 619 -4.62 -31.79 1.74
C ILE A 619 -4.39 -32.47 3.09
N SER A 620 -3.84 -31.72 4.03
CA SER A 620 -3.70 -32.15 5.43
C SER A 620 -3.84 -30.91 6.31
N GLU A 621 -5.07 -30.43 6.43
CA GLU A 621 -5.36 -29.13 7.03
C GLU A 621 -6.22 -29.26 8.26
N THR A 622 -6.03 -28.31 9.18
CA THR A 622 -6.91 -28.15 10.33
C THR A 622 -8.00 -27.16 9.96
N VAL A 623 -9.26 -27.58 10.03
CA VAL A 623 -10.42 -26.72 9.80
C VAL A 623 -11.15 -26.48 11.11
N THR A 624 -11.54 -25.23 11.34
CA THR A 624 -12.30 -24.80 12.51
C THR A 624 -13.77 -24.73 12.14
N ILE A 625 -14.63 -25.40 12.90
CA ILE A 625 -16.07 -25.27 12.76
C ILE A 625 -16.54 -24.00 13.49
N SER A 626 -17.28 -23.16 12.78
CA SER A 626 -17.81 -21.89 13.29
C SER A 626 -18.63 -22.08 14.56
N GLU A 627 -18.49 -21.14 15.50
CA GLU A 627 -19.12 -21.26 16.80
C GLU A 627 -20.66 -21.15 16.77
N TYR A 628 -21.20 -20.64 15.68
CA TYR A 628 -22.64 -20.47 15.45
C TYR A 628 -23.32 -21.75 14.94
N VAL A 629 -22.57 -22.79 14.58
CA VAL A 629 -23.13 -24.08 14.15
C VAL A 629 -23.74 -24.79 15.36
N ALA A 630 -25.04 -25.05 15.31
CA ALA A 630 -25.78 -25.70 16.39
C ALA A 630 -25.30 -27.14 16.66
N GLN A 631 -25.59 -27.69 17.83
CA GLN A 631 -25.33 -29.11 18.10
C GLN A 631 -26.19 -30.00 17.18
N GLY A 632 -25.65 -31.15 16.77
CA GLY A 632 -26.38 -32.08 15.91
C GLY A 632 -25.45 -32.97 15.06
N ILE A 633 -26.07 -33.83 14.24
CA ILE A 633 -25.35 -34.67 13.28
C ILE A 633 -25.26 -33.90 11.95
N TYR A 634 -24.04 -33.74 11.45
CA TYR A 634 -23.74 -33.02 10.21
C TYR A 634 -23.04 -33.94 9.23
N ASP A 635 -23.27 -33.69 7.94
CA ASP A 635 -22.51 -34.29 6.86
C ASP A 635 -21.42 -33.29 6.44
N PHE A 636 -20.18 -33.72 6.50
CA PHE A 636 -19.02 -32.97 6.02
C PHE A 636 -18.54 -33.55 4.70
N ARG A 637 -18.25 -32.68 3.76
CA ARG A 637 -17.67 -33.02 2.48
C ARG A 637 -16.72 -31.93 2.04
N VAL A 638 -15.87 -32.24 1.08
CA VAL A 638 -14.97 -31.28 0.45
C VAL A 638 -15.32 -31.26 -1.03
N ASP A 639 -15.65 -30.07 -1.54
CA ASP A 639 -16.05 -29.87 -2.93
C ASP A 639 -14.91 -29.16 -3.67
N PHE A 640 -14.74 -29.43 -4.97
CA PHE A 640 -13.79 -28.66 -5.79
C PHE A 640 -14.44 -27.35 -6.21
N ASN A 641 -13.81 -26.19 -5.95
CA ASN A 641 -14.43 -24.89 -6.20
C ASN A 641 -14.21 -24.36 -7.63
N GLY A 642 -13.57 -25.15 -8.49
CA GLY A 642 -13.26 -24.76 -9.87
C GLY A 642 -11.94 -23.99 -10.02
N THR A 643 -11.25 -23.65 -8.94
CA THR A 643 -10.06 -22.80 -9.00
C THR A 643 -8.78 -23.62 -8.84
N TYR A 644 -7.78 -23.29 -9.66
CA TYR A 644 -6.41 -23.75 -9.50
C TYR A 644 -5.51 -22.55 -9.24
N GLU A 645 -4.63 -22.67 -8.26
CA GLU A 645 -3.60 -21.67 -8.02
C GLU A 645 -2.34 -22.13 -8.74
N ILE A 646 -1.82 -21.31 -9.65
CA ILE A 646 -0.67 -21.69 -10.45
C ILE A 646 0.46 -20.72 -10.15
N ILE A 647 1.58 -21.26 -9.71
CA ILE A 647 2.82 -20.49 -9.59
C ILE A 647 3.48 -20.60 -10.95
N ASN A 648 3.60 -19.48 -11.66
CA ASN A 648 4.41 -19.47 -12.86
C ASN A 648 5.86 -19.74 -12.42
N PRO A 649 6.48 -20.86 -12.84
CA PRO A 649 7.83 -21.22 -12.40
C PRO A 649 8.88 -20.15 -12.80
N LEU A 650 8.57 -19.29 -13.78
CA LEU A 650 9.45 -18.23 -14.26
C LEU A 650 9.31 -16.92 -13.46
N TYR A 651 8.15 -16.61 -12.88
CA TYR A 651 7.89 -15.31 -12.21
C TYR A 651 7.62 -15.39 -10.72
N GLY A 652 7.51 -16.59 -10.14
CA GLY A 652 7.38 -16.82 -8.69
C GLY A 652 6.08 -16.30 -8.04
N THR A 653 5.23 -15.55 -8.76
CA THR A 653 3.95 -15.05 -8.25
C THR A 653 2.83 -16.07 -8.53
N PRO A 654 2.00 -16.39 -7.52
CA PRO A 654 0.84 -17.25 -7.72
C PRO A 654 -0.28 -16.50 -8.45
N GLN A 655 -0.78 -17.08 -9.54
CA GLN A 655 -1.97 -16.63 -10.26
C GLN A 655 -3.11 -17.64 -10.07
N SER A 656 -4.31 -17.18 -9.74
CA SER A 656 -5.48 -18.04 -9.62
C SER A 656 -6.24 -18.11 -10.94
N ILE A 657 -6.45 -19.31 -11.47
CA ILE A 657 -7.28 -19.56 -12.66
C ILE A 657 -8.56 -20.26 -12.22
N THR A 658 -9.71 -19.63 -12.43
CA THR A 658 -11.03 -20.22 -12.18
C THR A 658 -11.55 -20.88 -13.46
N ILE A 659 -11.83 -22.18 -13.40
CA ILE A 659 -12.34 -22.98 -14.52
C ILE A 659 -13.78 -23.38 -14.23
N PRO A 660 -14.78 -22.74 -14.85
CA PRO A 660 -16.20 -22.92 -14.50
C PRO A 660 -16.81 -24.28 -14.92
N LEU A 661 -16.05 -25.13 -15.63
CA LEU A 661 -16.58 -26.36 -16.27
C LEU A 661 -16.09 -27.68 -15.67
N VAL A 662 -15.30 -27.65 -14.59
CA VAL A 662 -14.86 -28.88 -13.92
C VAL A 662 -15.96 -29.35 -12.97
N ASN A 663 -16.77 -30.32 -13.40
CA ASN A 663 -17.70 -30.99 -12.49
C ASN A 663 -16.91 -31.89 -11.54
N ASP A 664 -17.09 -31.72 -10.24
CA ASP A 664 -16.62 -32.72 -9.28
C ASP A 664 -17.55 -33.94 -9.30
N ALA A 665 -16.98 -35.13 -9.22
CA ALA A 665 -17.71 -36.25 -8.68
C ALA A 665 -17.55 -36.12 -7.16
N SER A 666 -18.51 -35.43 -6.53
CA SER A 666 -18.57 -35.13 -5.09
C SER A 666 -17.78 -36.11 -4.20
N SER A 667 -16.98 -35.56 -3.29
CA SER A 667 -16.27 -36.35 -2.27
C SER A 667 -17.19 -37.28 -1.47
N ASN A 668 -16.61 -38.31 -0.86
CA ASN A 668 -17.33 -39.12 0.13
C ASN A 668 -17.79 -38.22 1.28
N THR A 669 -19.09 -38.21 1.58
CA THR A 669 -19.64 -37.51 2.76
C THR A 669 -19.29 -38.26 4.04
N TYR A 670 -18.78 -37.55 5.04
CA TYR A 670 -18.53 -38.07 6.38
C TYR A 670 -19.50 -37.45 7.38
N SER A 671 -20.26 -38.27 8.08
CA SER A 671 -21.16 -37.76 9.11
C SER A 671 -20.46 -37.78 10.48
N PHE A 672 -20.54 -36.68 11.22
CA PHE A 672 -20.11 -36.62 12.62
C PHE A 672 -21.10 -35.79 13.46
N GLU A 673 -21.09 -36.04 14.77
CA GLU A 673 -21.91 -35.31 15.73
C GLU A 673 -21.13 -34.12 16.31
N ILE A 674 -21.64 -32.91 16.15
CA ILE A 674 -21.15 -31.76 16.91
C ILE A 674 -21.83 -31.80 18.28
N ILE A 675 -21.02 -32.09 19.29
CA ILE A 675 -21.40 -32.06 20.70
C ILE A 675 -20.73 -30.85 21.33
N ASP A 676 -21.41 -30.19 22.24
CA ASP A 676 -20.79 -29.15 23.06
C ASP A 676 -21.11 -29.44 24.53
N ASP A 677 -20.23 -30.21 25.16
CA ASP A 677 -20.28 -30.51 26.60
C ASP A 677 -20.03 -29.26 27.46
N ASN A 678 -19.68 -28.12 26.84
CA ASN A 678 -19.49 -26.81 27.44
C ASN A 678 -20.56 -25.79 27.01
N GLN A 679 -21.78 -26.22 26.62
CA GLN A 679 -22.92 -25.31 26.68
C GLN A 679 -23.22 -24.96 28.14
N LYS A 680 -22.41 -24.02 28.59
CA LYS A 680 -22.45 -23.30 29.84
C LYS A 680 -23.44 -22.15 29.59
N VAL A 681 -24.71 -22.39 29.85
CA VAL A 681 -25.69 -21.31 29.91
C VAL A 681 -25.35 -20.54 31.17
N PHE A 682 -24.98 -19.28 30.99
CA PHE A 682 -24.81 -18.34 32.07
C PHE A 682 -25.75 -17.19 31.77
N ASN A 683 -26.85 -17.11 32.50
CA ASN A 683 -27.76 -15.97 32.46
C ASN A 683 -27.58 -15.18 33.76
N LEU A 684 -27.40 -13.86 33.61
CA LEU A 684 -27.42 -12.87 34.66
C LEU A 684 -28.61 -11.97 34.35
N ASP A 685 -29.42 -11.70 35.35
CA ASP A 685 -30.60 -10.85 35.29
C ASP A 685 -30.52 -9.89 36.48
N VAL A 686 -30.73 -8.60 36.23
CA VAL A 686 -30.74 -7.54 37.25
C VAL A 686 -32.17 -7.06 37.42
N ASP A 687 -32.72 -7.11 38.63
CA ASP A 687 -34.08 -6.69 38.96
C ASP A 687 -35.22 -7.38 38.19
N SER A 688 -34.98 -8.59 37.67
CA SER A 688 -35.99 -9.45 37.02
C SER A 688 -36.37 -9.04 35.60
N THR A 689 -35.54 -8.23 34.93
CA THR A 689 -35.71 -7.86 33.53
C THR A 689 -35.01 -8.87 32.62
N TYR A 690 -35.82 -9.75 32.03
CA TYR A 690 -35.37 -10.82 31.13
C TYR A 690 -35.27 -10.25 29.70
N PHE A 691 -34.07 -9.77 29.30
CA PHE A 691 -33.56 -9.42 27.94
C PHE A 691 -33.44 -7.94 27.49
N GLN A 692 -32.24 -7.67 26.91
CA GLN A 692 -31.71 -6.56 26.07
C GLN A 692 -31.54 -5.14 26.65
N GLU A 693 -30.28 -4.67 26.65
CA GLU A 693 -29.78 -3.28 26.67
C GLU A 693 -30.54 -2.24 27.52
N ASP A 694 -31.05 -2.64 28.69
CA ASP A 694 -31.70 -1.69 29.59
C ASP A 694 -30.64 -0.93 30.43
N THR A 695 -30.71 0.39 30.39
CA THR A 695 -30.13 1.29 31.38
C THR A 695 -31.02 1.34 32.61
N PHE A 696 -30.45 1.12 33.80
CA PHE A 696 -31.18 1.18 35.07
C PHE A 696 -30.82 2.44 35.82
N HIS A 697 -31.81 3.17 36.31
CA HIS A 697 -31.57 4.30 37.21
C HIS A 697 -31.74 3.85 38.65
N LYS A 698 -30.76 4.19 39.51
CA LYS A 698 -30.82 3.91 40.94
C LYS A 698 -30.30 5.09 41.75
N ASP A 699 -31.00 5.38 42.83
CA ASP A 699 -30.55 6.27 43.89
C ASP A 699 -29.60 5.50 44.84
N ARG A 700 -28.39 6.01 45.07
CA ARG A 700 -27.36 5.30 45.84
C ARG A 700 -27.77 5.05 47.28
N ASP A 701 -28.51 5.99 47.88
CA ASP A 701 -28.87 5.97 49.28
C ASP A 701 -30.05 5.04 49.57
N THR A 702 -31.03 5.02 48.66
CA THR A 702 -32.34 4.43 48.92
C THR A 702 -32.64 3.16 48.16
N ASP A 703 -31.96 2.92 47.03
CA ASP A 703 -32.25 1.77 46.18
C ASP A 703 -31.34 0.56 46.46
N SER A 704 -31.85 -0.59 46.03
CA SER A 704 -31.13 -1.86 46.00
C SER A 704 -31.29 -2.51 44.62
N MET A 705 -30.37 -3.40 44.29
CA MET A 705 -30.39 -4.23 43.09
C MET A 705 -30.53 -5.70 43.46
N THR A 706 -31.30 -6.45 42.69
CA THR A 706 -31.40 -7.91 42.82
C THR A 706 -30.71 -8.57 41.64
N PHE A 707 -29.57 -9.21 41.88
CA PHE A 707 -28.87 -10.01 40.87
C PHE A 707 -29.38 -11.44 40.93
N ASN A 708 -29.96 -11.92 39.83
CA ASN A 708 -30.39 -13.29 39.64
C ASN A 708 -29.47 -13.98 38.64
N VAL A 709 -28.98 -15.16 39.00
CA VAL A 709 -28.06 -15.94 38.16
C VAL A 709 -28.65 -17.31 37.90
N TYR A 710 -28.57 -17.76 36.65
CA TYR A 710 -28.82 -19.14 36.25
C TYR A 710 -27.59 -19.72 35.56
N LEU A 711 -27.07 -20.83 36.08
CA LEU A 711 -26.00 -21.61 35.50
C LEU A 711 -26.50 -22.99 35.09
N GLU A 712 -26.30 -23.33 33.83
CA GLU A 712 -26.52 -24.66 33.26
C GLU A 712 -25.25 -25.10 32.54
N GLN A 713 -24.91 -26.38 32.60
CA GLN A 713 -23.84 -26.96 31.80
C GLN A 713 -24.39 -28.22 31.12
N ALA A 714 -24.42 -28.22 29.79
CA ALA A 714 -24.88 -29.32 28.95
C ALA A 714 -26.27 -29.85 29.33
N GLY A 715 -27.26 -28.97 29.51
CA GLY A 715 -28.62 -29.38 29.89
C GLY A 715 -28.84 -29.57 31.40
N ILE A 716 -27.77 -29.52 32.21
CA ILE A 716 -27.79 -29.85 33.63
C ILE A 716 -27.50 -28.59 34.47
N PRO A 717 -28.39 -28.20 35.40
CA PRO A 717 -28.12 -27.06 36.27
C PRO A 717 -26.86 -27.24 37.13
N VAL A 718 -26.00 -26.22 37.18
CA VAL A 718 -24.73 -26.27 37.91
C VAL A 718 -24.98 -26.02 39.39
N ILE A 719 -24.72 -27.01 40.24
CA ILE A 719 -24.88 -26.89 41.70
C ILE A 719 -23.59 -26.32 42.31
N ASN A 720 -23.73 -25.36 43.23
CA ASN A 720 -22.62 -24.66 43.90
C ASN A 720 -21.65 -23.94 42.94
N GLY A 721 -22.11 -23.54 41.75
CA GLY A 721 -21.34 -22.69 40.85
C GLY A 721 -21.20 -21.29 41.43
N GLN A 722 -19.96 -20.79 41.51
CA GLN A 722 -19.68 -19.45 42.01
C GLN A 722 -19.67 -18.42 40.89
N VAL A 723 -20.50 -17.38 41.03
CA VAL A 723 -20.54 -16.24 40.11
C VAL A 723 -20.21 -14.97 40.86
N GLN A 724 -19.23 -14.22 40.38
CA GLN A 724 -18.92 -12.88 40.86
C GLN A 724 -19.67 -11.87 40.01
N ILE A 725 -20.32 -10.91 40.64
CA ILE A 725 -20.83 -9.71 39.97
C ILE A 725 -19.71 -8.67 40.06
N ARG A 726 -19.31 -8.11 38.93
CA ARG A 726 -18.20 -7.17 38.82
C ARG A 726 -18.63 -5.88 38.14
N ASP A 727 -18.02 -4.77 38.52
CA ASP A 727 -18.16 -3.48 37.86
C ASP A 727 -16.88 -3.15 37.08
N LYS A 728 -17.01 -3.08 35.76
CA LYS A 728 -15.89 -2.83 34.86
C LYS A 728 -15.48 -1.36 34.80
N THR A 729 -16.38 -0.41 35.11
CA THR A 729 -16.10 1.03 35.02
C THR A 729 -15.02 1.46 36.01
N TYR A 730 -14.96 0.81 37.17
CA TYR A 730 -14.07 1.16 38.27
C TYR A 730 -13.18 -0.01 38.70
N ASP A 731 -12.21 -0.33 37.84
CA ASP A 731 -11.08 -1.23 38.13
C ASP A 731 -11.50 -2.71 38.39
N ASP A 732 -12.58 -3.15 37.77
CA ASP A 732 -13.10 -4.52 37.83
C ASP A 732 -13.49 -5.00 39.25
N TYR A 733 -14.09 -4.10 40.02
CA TYR A 733 -14.44 -4.30 41.42
C TYR A 733 -15.49 -5.41 41.60
N ILE A 734 -15.33 -6.27 42.62
CA ILE A 734 -16.28 -7.35 42.91
C ILE A 734 -17.41 -6.82 43.80
N VAL A 735 -18.56 -6.54 43.19
CA VAL A 735 -19.81 -6.15 43.87
C VAL A 735 -20.30 -7.25 44.81
N GLY A 736 -20.21 -8.50 44.38
CA GLY A 736 -20.71 -9.62 45.17
C GLY A 736 -20.35 -10.99 44.61
N THR A 737 -20.55 -12.04 45.41
CA THR A 737 -20.38 -13.44 44.96
C THR A 737 -21.60 -14.26 45.30
N LEU A 738 -22.19 -14.87 44.28
CA LEU A 738 -23.33 -15.77 44.32
C LEU A 738 -22.86 -17.22 44.26
N THR A 739 -23.63 -18.13 44.87
CA THR A 739 -23.44 -19.58 44.74
C THR A 739 -24.76 -20.23 44.35
N THR A 740 -24.79 -20.92 43.21
CA THR A 740 -26.03 -21.52 42.69
C THR A 740 -26.51 -22.72 43.50
N ASN A 741 -27.82 -22.88 43.61
CA ASN A 741 -28.48 -23.97 44.32
C ASN A 741 -28.60 -25.23 43.43
N SER A 742 -29.37 -26.23 43.88
CA SER A 742 -29.58 -27.50 43.14
C SER A 742 -30.25 -27.35 41.78
N PHE A 743 -30.85 -26.19 41.49
CA PHE A 743 -31.50 -25.85 40.23
C PHE A 743 -30.64 -24.90 39.37
N GLY A 744 -29.36 -24.71 39.70
CA GLY A 744 -28.49 -23.78 38.97
C GLY A 744 -28.83 -22.31 39.22
N LEU A 745 -29.74 -22.00 40.13
CA LEU A 745 -30.21 -20.64 40.40
C LEU A 745 -29.54 -20.03 41.63
N SER A 746 -29.23 -18.75 41.59
CA SER A 746 -28.84 -17.95 42.76
C SER A 746 -29.43 -16.56 42.66
N SER A 747 -29.60 -15.90 43.81
CA SER A 747 -30.07 -14.52 43.85
C SER A 747 -29.42 -13.79 45.03
N MET A 748 -29.04 -12.52 44.83
CA MET A 748 -28.59 -11.63 45.90
C MET A 748 -29.22 -10.28 45.73
N MET A 749 -29.63 -9.71 46.86
CA MET A 749 -29.98 -8.30 46.96
C MET A 749 -28.74 -7.55 47.43
N TYR A 750 -28.40 -6.48 46.73
CA TYR A 750 -27.26 -5.64 47.01
C TYR A 750 -27.72 -4.19 47.24
N SER A 751 -27.37 -3.63 48.38
CA SER A 751 -27.70 -2.24 48.73
C SER A 751 -26.55 -1.34 48.26
N LEU A 752 -26.84 -0.35 47.41
CA LEU A 752 -25.83 0.59 46.93
C LEU A 752 -25.17 1.37 48.08
N SER A 753 -25.98 1.72 49.10
CA SER A 753 -25.53 2.36 50.34
C SER A 753 -24.61 1.50 51.23
N SER A 754 -24.34 0.24 50.90
CA SER A 754 -23.40 -0.56 51.68
C SER A 754 -21.93 -0.30 51.33
N ASP A 755 -21.67 0.32 50.17
CA ASP A 755 -20.33 0.57 49.65
C ASP A 755 -20.25 1.94 48.97
N TYR A 756 -20.41 2.98 49.77
CA TYR A 756 -20.50 4.37 49.31
C TYR A 756 -19.32 4.81 48.44
N HIS A 757 -18.11 4.30 48.63
CA HIS A 757 -16.96 4.74 47.85
C HIS A 757 -16.90 4.17 46.43
N HIS A 758 -17.60 3.06 46.17
CA HIS A 758 -17.57 2.40 44.88
C HIS A 758 -18.63 2.94 43.92
N TRP A 759 -19.85 3.19 44.40
CA TRP A 759 -20.98 3.68 43.60
C TRP A 759 -20.95 5.20 43.50
N LYS A 760 -20.21 5.69 42.52
CA LYS A 760 -20.14 7.12 42.21
C LYS A 760 -21.31 7.49 41.29
N ALA A 761 -21.62 8.77 41.20
CA ALA A 761 -22.56 9.28 40.22
C ALA A 761 -22.10 8.92 38.79
N GLY A 762 -23.05 8.57 37.92
CA GLY A 762 -22.78 8.23 36.51
C GLY A 762 -22.99 6.77 36.17
N VAL A 763 -22.37 6.31 35.07
CA VAL A 763 -22.66 5.00 34.47
C VAL A 763 -21.66 3.92 34.91
N HIS A 764 -22.17 2.81 35.40
CA HIS A 764 -21.45 1.61 35.81
C HIS A 764 -21.77 0.44 34.87
N GLU A 765 -20.74 -0.19 34.28
CA GLU A 765 -20.88 -1.38 33.45
C GLU A 765 -20.75 -2.64 34.33
N LEU A 766 -21.90 -3.22 34.70
CA LEU A 766 -21.96 -4.41 35.53
C LEU A 766 -21.98 -5.67 34.69
N TYR A 767 -21.20 -6.67 35.06
CA TYR A 767 -21.19 -7.95 34.38
C TYR A 767 -21.02 -9.12 35.35
N GLY A 768 -21.39 -10.30 34.89
CA GLY A 768 -21.23 -11.54 35.66
C GLY A 768 -19.98 -12.30 35.23
N TYR A 769 -19.20 -12.79 36.19
CA TYR A 769 -18.03 -13.65 35.99
C TYR A 769 -18.19 -15.00 36.69
N TRP A 770 -18.30 -16.08 35.91
CA TRP A 770 -18.37 -17.43 36.45
C TRP A 770 -16.96 -17.97 36.76
N VAL A 771 -16.57 -17.92 38.04
CA VAL A 771 -15.22 -18.23 38.56
C VAL A 771 -14.72 -19.62 38.13
N GLY A 772 -15.60 -20.63 38.16
CA GLY A 772 -15.23 -22.01 37.80
C GLY A 772 -15.14 -22.26 36.29
N ALA A 773 -15.62 -21.34 35.45
CA ALA A 773 -15.66 -21.51 34.00
C ALA A 773 -14.84 -20.48 33.23
N GLY A 774 -14.38 -19.39 33.88
CA GLY A 774 -13.71 -18.28 33.22
C GLY A 774 -14.58 -17.56 32.19
N ARG A 775 -15.92 -17.65 32.30
CA ARG A 775 -16.87 -17.05 31.35
C ARG A 775 -17.47 -15.77 31.90
N LEU A 776 -17.61 -14.80 31.01
CA LEU A 776 -18.32 -13.55 31.18
C LEU A 776 -19.73 -13.70 30.59
N ASN A 777 -20.74 -13.06 31.18
CA ASN A 777 -22.05 -12.90 30.57
C ASN A 777 -22.39 -11.40 30.41
N GLN A 778 -23.47 -11.08 29.70
CA GLN A 778 -23.95 -9.75 29.30
C GLN A 778 -23.65 -8.64 30.32
N SER A 779 -23.15 -7.52 29.79
CA SER A 779 -22.99 -6.26 30.52
C SER A 779 -24.34 -5.54 30.66
N PHE A 780 -24.57 -4.90 31.80
CA PHE A 780 -25.69 -4.00 32.07
C PHE A 780 -25.16 -2.62 32.42
N TYR A 781 -25.93 -1.57 32.10
CA TYR A 781 -25.58 -0.21 32.45
C TYR A 781 -26.43 0.26 33.62
N LEU A 782 -25.79 0.47 34.76
CA LEU A 782 -26.39 1.10 35.93
C LEU A 782 -26.03 2.58 35.93
N ILE A 783 -27.04 3.43 35.93
CA ILE A 783 -26.96 4.85 36.14
C ILE A 783 -27.23 5.13 37.61
N VAL A 784 -26.24 5.69 38.30
CA VAL A 784 -26.37 6.13 39.69
C VAL A 784 -26.76 7.62 39.67
N ASP A 785 -28.02 7.90 39.97
CA ASP A 785 -28.67 9.22 39.88
C ASP A 785 -28.28 10.11 41.08
N GLU A 786 -27.01 10.48 41.16
CA GLU A 786 -26.47 11.30 42.24
C GLU A 786 -26.01 12.67 41.74
N THR A 787 -25.88 13.62 42.67
CA THR A 787 -25.47 14.99 42.31
C THR A 787 -23.98 15.03 41.96
N MET A 788 -23.69 15.29 40.69
CA MET A 788 -22.35 15.62 40.21
C MET A 788 -22.11 17.11 40.30
N GLU A 789 -20.85 17.49 40.44
CA GLU A 789 -20.32 18.85 40.38
C GLU A 789 -19.21 18.85 39.33
N ILE A 790 -19.11 19.91 38.53
CA ILE A 790 -17.93 20.14 37.70
C ILE A 790 -16.97 21.01 38.53
N ILE A 791 -15.67 20.74 38.43
CA ILE A 791 -14.65 21.53 39.13
C ILE A 791 -13.63 22.00 38.09
N LEU A 792 -13.74 23.26 37.67
CA LEU A 792 -12.77 23.88 36.78
C LEU A 792 -11.46 24.19 37.53
N THR A 793 -10.34 23.68 37.03
CA THR A 793 -9.01 23.96 37.58
C THR A 793 -8.34 25.16 36.93
N SER A 794 -8.49 25.31 35.62
CA SER A 794 -7.82 26.35 34.85
C SER A 794 -8.58 26.71 33.59
N VAL A 795 -8.49 27.99 33.25
CA VAL A 795 -8.71 28.52 31.91
C VAL A 795 -7.42 29.24 31.54
N THR A 796 -6.57 28.63 30.72
CA THR A 796 -5.19 29.10 30.49
C THR A 796 -4.85 29.29 29.01
N PRO A 797 -4.38 30.49 28.60
CA PRO A 797 -4.29 31.71 29.39
C PRO A 797 -5.69 32.32 29.63
N GLY A 798 -5.95 32.83 30.84
CA GLY A 798 -7.18 33.59 31.14
C GLY A 798 -7.26 34.97 30.47
N LEU A 799 -6.29 35.30 29.62
CA LEU A 799 -6.21 36.50 28.80
C LEU A 799 -5.80 36.11 27.37
N ILE A 800 -6.68 36.33 26.40
CA ILE A 800 -6.38 36.16 24.98
C ILE A 800 -6.13 37.52 24.35
N ASN A 801 -5.03 37.64 23.61
CA ASN A 801 -4.67 38.85 22.88
C ASN A 801 -4.85 38.65 21.37
N ARG A 802 -5.76 39.41 20.76
CA ARG A 802 -6.14 39.25 19.35
C ARG A 802 -5.17 39.83 18.32
N THR A 803 -4.17 40.64 18.71
CA THR A 803 -3.44 41.50 17.74
C THR A 803 -1.96 41.21 17.57
N GLY A 804 -1.39 40.31 18.38
CA GLY A 804 -0.06 39.76 18.11
C GLY A 804 -0.25 38.38 17.51
N GLY A 805 0.62 37.92 16.61
CA GLY A 805 0.63 36.54 16.09
C GLY A 805 0.96 35.48 17.16
N GLY A 806 0.42 35.61 18.38
CA GLY A 806 0.42 34.63 19.44
C GLY A 806 -0.86 33.78 19.42
N GLN A 807 -0.89 32.77 20.28
CA GLN A 807 -1.98 31.80 20.34
C GLN A 807 -3.33 32.49 20.61
N MET A 808 -4.27 32.33 19.68
CA MET A 808 -5.69 32.71 19.83
C MET A 808 -6.48 31.64 20.60
N THR A 809 -5.78 30.77 21.31
CA THR A 809 -6.33 29.59 21.98
C THR A 809 -6.18 29.66 23.50
N PHE A 810 -7.06 28.98 24.21
CA PHE A 810 -7.04 28.77 25.64
C PHE A 810 -7.47 27.34 25.96
N ASP A 811 -6.87 26.78 27.00
CA ASP A 811 -7.18 25.47 27.52
C ASP A 811 -8.21 25.59 28.63
N VAL A 812 -9.19 24.68 28.65
CA VAL A 812 -10.16 24.51 29.71
C VAL A 812 -9.89 23.17 30.36
N ASP A 813 -9.43 23.19 31.61
CA ASP A 813 -9.16 21.99 32.39
C ASP A 813 -10.08 21.92 33.59
N GLY A 814 -10.55 20.71 33.90
CA GLY A 814 -11.34 20.47 35.10
C GLY A 814 -11.57 19.00 35.39
N TYR A 815 -12.47 18.76 36.33
CA TYR A 815 -12.90 17.43 36.74
C TYR A 815 -14.41 17.33 36.77
N LEU A 816 -14.94 16.13 36.51
CA LEU A 816 -16.28 15.76 36.91
C LEU A 816 -16.21 15.05 38.27
N TRP A 817 -16.96 15.54 39.25
CA TRP A 817 -16.80 15.21 40.67
C TRP A 817 -18.13 14.78 41.29
N ASP A 818 -18.14 13.67 42.02
CA ASP A 818 -19.28 13.26 42.84
C ASP A 818 -19.11 13.85 44.23
N SER A 819 -19.89 14.89 44.52
CA SER A 819 -19.84 15.60 45.81
C SER A 819 -20.29 14.75 47.00
N GLY A 820 -21.14 13.74 46.77
CA GLY A 820 -21.65 12.86 47.82
C GLY A 820 -20.62 11.88 48.35
N VAL A 821 -19.65 11.48 47.52
CA VAL A 821 -18.60 10.51 47.86
C VAL A 821 -17.20 11.12 47.90
N ALA A 822 -17.07 12.36 47.42
CA ALA A 822 -15.82 13.08 47.29
C ALA A 822 -14.80 12.32 46.42
N ASP A 823 -15.22 11.93 45.21
CA ASP A 823 -14.38 11.22 44.25
C ASP A 823 -14.74 11.59 42.79
N TYR A 824 -13.85 11.29 41.85
CA TYR A 824 -13.98 11.63 40.43
C TYR A 824 -14.92 10.69 39.67
N VAL A 825 -15.69 11.28 38.76
CA VAL A 825 -16.61 10.60 37.84
C VAL A 825 -15.94 10.46 36.47
N ARG A 826 -16.00 9.27 35.86
CA ARG A 826 -15.24 8.92 34.65
C ARG A 826 -16.16 8.84 33.42
N TYR A 827 -15.62 9.04 32.22
CA TYR A 827 -16.27 8.70 30.93
C TYR A 827 -17.51 9.52 30.52
N GLY A 828 -17.75 10.66 31.16
CA GLY A 828 -18.79 11.61 30.74
C GLY A 828 -18.35 12.53 29.60
N TYR A 829 -19.29 13.20 28.94
CA TYR A 829 -19.05 14.35 28.08
C TYR A 829 -19.50 15.65 28.74
N VAL A 830 -18.58 16.62 28.77
CA VAL A 830 -18.89 17.99 29.18
C VAL A 830 -18.79 18.92 27.98
N GLY A 831 -19.70 19.89 27.89
CA GLY A 831 -19.72 20.95 26.88
C GLY A 831 -19.28 22.29 27.48
N VAL A 832 -18.79 23.19 26.63
CA VAL A 832 -18.34 24.54 27.00
C VAL A 832 -19.29 25.58 26.42
N GLN A 833 -19.65 26.57 27.22
CA GLN A 833 -20.37 27.75 26.79
C GLN A 833 -19.59 29.01 27.13
N MET A 834 -19.53 29.95 26.20
CA MET A 834 -18.92 31.26 26.43
C MET A 834 -20.02 32.31 26.49
N ARG A 835 -20.10 33.11 27.56
CA ARG A 835 -21.13 34.15 27.71
C ARG A 835 -20.54 35.50 28.08
N GLN A 836 -21.26 36.58 27.79
CA GLN A 836 -20.96 37.90 28.30
C GLN A 836 -22.24 38.47 28.93
N GLY A 837 -22.32 38.40 30.26
CA GLY A 837 -23.59 38.64 30.96
C GLY A 837 -24.65 37.61 30.52
N PRO A 838 -25.88 38.03 30.13
CA PRO A 838 -26.93 37.11 29.72
C PRO A 838 -26.80 36.63 28.25
N THR A 839 -25.87 37.18 27.48
CA THR A 839 -25.73 36.88 26.05
C THR A 839 -24.79 35.70 25.84
N ASP A 840 -25.23 34.72 25.06
CA ASP A 840 -24.45 33.54 24.66
C ASP A 840 -23.56 33.87 23.45
N TYR A 841 -22.27 33.56 23.57
CA TYR A 841 -21.21 33.71 22.58
C TYR A 841 -20.52 32.36 22.29
N THR A 842 -21.15 31.23 22.60
CA THR A 842 -20.56 29.90 22.40
C THR A 842 -20.17 29.64 20.95
N SER A 843 -20.94 30.14 19.98
CA SER A 843 -20.63 30.08 18.54
C SER A 843 -19.39 30.89 18.13
N SER A 844 -18.84 31.69 19.05
CA SER A 844 -17.61 32.43 18.85
C SER A 844 -16.36 31.65 19.26
N LEU A 845 -16.50 30.45 19.80
CA LEU A 845 -15.37 29.53 20.02
C LEU A 845 -14.99 28.83 18.70
N THR A 846 -13.71 28.55 18.48
CA THR A 846 -13.20 27.70 17.40
C THR A 846 -12.80 26.35 17.99
N GLY A 847 -13.44 25.27 17.54
CA GLY A 847 -13.44 23.95 18.17
C GLY A 847 -14.89 23.50 18.40
N ASP A 848 -15.12 22.20 18.61
CA ASP A 848 -16.47 21.70 18.93
C ASP A 848 -16.76 21.97 20.42
N PRO A 849 -17.64 22.94 20.76
CA PRO A 849 -17.93 23.26 22.15
C PRO A 849 -18.85 22.24 22.81
N THR A 850 -19.34 21.23 22.07
CA THR A 850 -20.39 20.34 22.56
C THR A 850 -19.87 19.07 23.23
N TYR A 851 -18.64 18.63 22.92
CA TYR A 851 -18.13 17.33 23.42
C TYR A 851 -16.66 17.36 23.84
N MET A 852 -16.40 17.48 25.15
CA MET A 852 -15.10 17.12 25.76
C MET A 852 -15.23 15.82 26.52
N ASN A 853 -14.36 14.84 26.21
CA ASN A 853 -14.36 13.55 26.90
C ASN A 853 -13.69 13.68 28.27
N VAL A 854 -14.39 13.20 29.30
CA VAL A 854 -13.85 13.05 30.65
C VAL A 854 -13.09 11.72 30.73
N GLY A 855 -11.77 11.80 30.88
CA GLY A 855 -10.88 10.64 30.92
C GLY A 855 -11.15 9.66 32.08
N GLY A 856 -10.44 8.54 32.07
CA GLY A 856 -10.56 7.48 33.10
C GLY A 856 -10.12 7.88 34.52
N ASN A 857 -9.57 9.08 34.71
CA ASN A 857 -9.28 9.67 36.01
C ASN A 857 -10.28 10.77 36.41
N GLY A 858 -11.32 10.98 35.60
CA GLY A 858 -12.34 12.02 35.75
C GLY A 858 -11.89 13.43 35.40
N GLN A 859 -10.71 13.60 34.79
CA GLN A 859 -10.24 14.86 34.24
C GLN A 859 -10.76 15.08 32.82
N PHE A 860 -11.05 16.32 32.48
CA PHE A 860 -11.19 16.75 31.09
C PHE A 860 -10.23 17.92 30.82
N SER A 861 -9.75 17.99 29.58
CA SER A 861 -8.92 19.07 29.09
C SER A 861 -9.23 19.26 27.60
N ALA A 862 -9.51 20.49 27.17
CA ALA A 862 -9.63 20.81 25.76
C ALA A 862 -9.14 22.22 25.46
N THR A 863 -8.58 22.38 24.27
CA THR A 863 -8.11 23.66 23.74
C THR A 863 -9.17 24.25 22.82
N TYR A 864 -9.60 25.47 23.11
CA TYR A 864 -10.50 26.26 22.26
C TYR A 864 -9.78 27.48 21.73
N GLY A 865 -10.13 27.90 20.51
CA GLY A 865 -9.79 29.26 20.05
C GLY A 865 -10.99 30.19 20.10
N VAL A 866 -10.76 31.47 19.79
CA VAL A 866 -11.83 32.47 19.72
C VAL A 866 -11.86 33.13 18.35
N ASN A 867 -13.05 33.19 17.75
CA ASN A 867 -13.28 33.81 16.45
C ASN A 867 -12.83 35.29 16.49
N PRO A 868 -12.09 35.77 15.46
CA PRO A 868 -11.72 37.18 15.35
C PRO A 868 -12.90 38.17 15.42
N ALA A 869 -14.14 37.77 15.14
CA ALA A 869 -15.30 38.66 15.28
C ALA A 869 -15.77 38.87 16.73
N THR A 870 -15.26 38.10 17.70
CA THR A 870 -15.71 38.14 19.10
C THR A 870 -15.39 39.49 19.74
N PRO A 871 -16.37 40.22 20.30
CA PRO A 871 -16.13 41.54 20.89
C PRO A 871 -15.03 41.53 21.97
N ILE A 872 -14.39 42.68 22.19
CA ILE A 872 -13.45 42.83 23.29
C ILE A 872 -14.25 42.90 24.59
N GLY A 873 -13.84 42.15 25.61
CA GLY A 873 -14.59 42.10 26.86
C GLY A 873 -14.13 41.02 27.81
N ILE A 874 -14.77 41.00 28.97
CA ILE A 874 -14.67 39.89 29.93
C ILE A 874 -15.84 38.97 29.63
N TYR A 875 -15.51 37.71 29.36
CA TYR A 875 -16.43 36.62 29.09
C TYR A 875 -16.38 35.64 30.25
N ASP A 876 -17.49 34.97 30.48
CA ASP A 876 -17.64 33.91 31.45
C ASP A 876 -17.70 32.58 30.69
N ILE A 877 -16.77 31.68 30.99
CA ILE A 877 -16.75 30.31 30.48
C ILE A 877 -17.53 29.44 31.47
N TYR A 878 -18.58 28.81 30.97
CA TYR A 878 -19.38 27.82 31.68
C TYR A 878 -19.04 26.45 31.10
N VAL A 879 -18.84 25.47 31.96
CA VAL A 879 -18.74 24.08 31.54
C VAL A 879 -19.94 23.35 32.11
N GLY A 880 -20.63 22.58 31.28
CA GLY A 880 -21.86 21.88 31.64
C GLY A 880 -21.79 20.43 31.23
N PHE A 881 -22.39 19.55 32.03
CA PHE A 881 -22.52 18.14 31.70
C PHE A 881 -23.84 17.91 30.96
N GLY A 882 -23.78 17.32 29.77
CA GLY A 882 -24.93 17.14 28.88
C GLY A 882 -25.75 15.88 29.13
N GLY A 883 -25.27 15.00 30.04
CA GLY A 883 -25.88 13.68 30.25
C GLY A 883 -25.33 12.57 29.36
N ASP A 884 -24.35 12.86 28.51
CA ASP A 884 -23.78 11.90 27.57
C ASP A 884 -22.57 11.18 28.17
N TRP A 885 -22.46 9.88 27.92
CA TRP A 885 -21.39 9.00 28.42
C TRP A 885 -20.80 8.14 27.31
N GLN A 886 -19.46 8.02 27.25
CA GLN A 886 -18.76 7.14 26.32
C GLN A 886 -18.09 5.99 27.07
N LEU A 887 -18.71 4.81 27.04
CA LEU A 887 -18.09 3.63 27.61
C LEU A 887 -17.12 3.01 26.62
N ILE A 888 -15.85 2.94 27.01
CA ILE A 888 -14.77 2.30 26.25
C ILE A 888 -14.89 0.77 26.39
N ASN A 889 -15.94 0.19 25.82
CA ASN A 889 -16.04 -1.25 25.61
C ASN A 889 -15.90 -1.56 24.11
N SER A 890 -15.85 -2.85 23.75
CA SER A 890 -15.72 -3.31 22.36
C SER A 890 -16.86 -2.87 21.42
N ARG A 891 -17.88 -2.14 21.92
CA ARG A 891 -19.03 -1.67 21.15
C ARG A 891 -19.12 -0.16 20.98
N ASN A 892 -18.26 0.66 21.62
CA ASN A 892 -18.28 2.13 21.52
C ASN A 892 -19.71 2.73 21.58
N GLN A 893 -20.51 2.33 22.57
CA GLN A 893 -21.90 2.77 22.71
C GLN A 893 -21.96 4.12 23.46
N LEU A 894 -22.64 5.10 22.88
CA LEU A 894 -22.98 6.38 23.52
C LEU A 894 -24.26 6.20 24.34
N ILE A 895 -24.23 6.53 25.62
CA ILE A 895 -25.41 6.53 26.50
C ILE A 895 -25.76 7.97 26.82
N SER A 896 -26.94 8.41 26.40
CA SER A 896 -27.44 9.76 26.65
C SER A 896 -28.53 9.73 27.70
N ASP A 897 -28.31 10.39 28.84
CA ASP A 897 -29.28 10.52 29.92
C ASP A 897 -29.47 12.00 30.34
N PRO A 898 -30.57 12.64 29.93
CA PRO A 898 -30.82 14.04 30.22
C PRO A 898 -31.12 14.34 31.71
N ALA A 899 -31.19 13.34 32.59
CA ALA A 899 -31.44 13.55 34.01
C ALA A 899 -30.26 14.21 34.75
N PHE A 900 -29.04 14.11 34.20
CA PHE A 900 -27.86 14.78 34.74
C PHE A 900 -27.65 16.13 34.06
N THR A 901 -28.27 17.18 34.59
CA THR A 901 -27.88 18.55 34.24
C THR A 901 -27.28 19.21 35.47
N ASP A 902 -25.97 19.42 35.45
CA ASP A 902 -25.35 20.38 36.35
C ASP A 902 -24.70 21.51 35.56
N ALA A 903 -24.81 22.72 36.10
CA ALA A 903 -24.30 23.94 35.51
C ALA A 903 -23.27 24.53 36.47
N ASP A 904 -22.00 24.43 36.08
CA ASP A 904 -20.92 24.93 36.90
C ASP A 904 -20.86 26.46 36.95
N GLY A 905 -20.14 26.98 37.94
CA GLY A 905 -19.89 28.41 38.10
C GLY A 905 -18.95 28.98 37.00
N PRO A 906 -19.13 30.23 36.57
CA PRO A 906 -18.33 30.80 35.49
C PRO A 906 -16.88 31.06 35.89
N VAL A 907 -15.94 30.75 34.99
CA VAL A 907 -14.56 31.23 35.05
C VAL A 907 -14.37 32.35 34.02
N SER A 908 -13.83 33.49 34.44
CA SER A 908 -13.70 34.65 33.56
C SER A 908 -12.52 34.51 32.58
N LEU A 909 -12.80 34.61 31.29
CA LEU A 909 -11.85 34.77 30.19
C LEU A 909 -11.84 36.24 29.74
N THR A 910 -10.70 36.92 29.82
CA THR A 910 -10.59 38.29 29.29
C THR A 910 -10.09 38.24 27.85
N ILE A 911 -10.90 38.73 26.91
CA ILE A 911 -10.46 38.98 25.54
C ILE A 911 -10.00 40.43 25.47
N ASN A 912 -8.70 40.63 25.25
CA ASN A 912 -8.12 41.96 25.12
C ASN A 912 -7.63 42.18 23.68
N ASP A 913 -7.85 43.40 23.20
CA ASP A 913 -7.19 43.94 22.04
C ASP A 913 -6.43 45.20 22.51
N PRO A 914 -5.10 45.11 22.71
CA PRO A 914 -4.31 46.24 23.20
C PRO A 914 -4.28 47.43 22.23
N THR A 915 -4.70 47.25 20.98
CA THR A 915 -4.82 48.33 19.99
C THR A 915 -6.26 48.85 19.86
N ASN A 916 -7.25 48.01 20.21
CA ASN A 916 -8.68 48.24 20.05
C ASN A 916 -8.98 48.93 18.72
N ILE A 917 -8.52 48.32 17.62
CA ILE A 917 -8.72 48.86 16.28
C ILE A 917 -10.05 48.34 15.75
N ILE A 918 -11.01 49.25 15.56
CA ILE A 918 -12.30 48.93 14.94
C ILE A 918 -12.32 49.59 13.56
N ILE A 919 -12.47 48.78 12.52
CA ILE A 919 -12.71 49.26 11.16
C ILE A 919 -14.22 49.14 10.93
N GLU A 920 -14.95 50.26 10.90
CA GLU A 920 -16.34 50.29 10.44
C GLU A 920 -16.32 50.47 8.92
N MET A 921 -17.17 49.73 8.20
CA MET A 921 -17.27 49.79 6.74
C MET A 921 -18.73 50.02 6.35
N TRP A 922 -18.97 50.76 5.27
CA TRP A 922 -20.29 50.98 4.68
C TRP A 922 -20.20 50.81 3.17
N ILE A 923 -21.19 50.17 2.57
CA ILE A 923 -21.37 50.10 1.12
C ILE A 923 -22.58 50.95 0.76
N ASP A 924 -22.39 51.94 -0.11
CA ASP A 924 -23.45 52.86 -0.56
C ASP A 924 -24.33 53.38 0.59
N TYR A 925 -23.65 53.87 1.64
CA TYR A 925 -24.22 54.40 2.88
C TYR A 925 -24.91 53.38 3.80
N SER A 926 -24.96 52.10 3.42
CA SER A 926 -25.47 51.01 4.26
C SER A 926 -24.33 50.44 5.12
N PRO A 927 -24.44 50.46 6.46
CA PRO A 927 -23.38 49.92 7.33
C PRO A 927 -23.22 48.44 7.07
N THR A 928 -21.96 48.00 6.98
CA THR A 928 -21.68 46.57 7.02
C THR A 928 -21.84 46.09 8.45
N GLN A 929 -22.56 44.99 8.64
CA GLN A 929 -22.63 44.39 9.97
C GLN A 929 -21.25 43.79 10.29
N GLY A 930 -20.78 43.94 11.54
CA GLY A 930 -19.47 43.43 11.98
C GLY A 930 -19.30 41.91 11.84
N SER A 931 -20.37 41.20 11.51
CA SER A 931 -20.43 39.83 11.03
C SER A 931 -21.51 39.78 9.95
N TYR A 932 -21.15 39.75 8.67
CA TYR A 932 -22.15 39.74 7.60
C TYR A 932 -22.69 38.32 7.40
N PHE A 933 -23.96 38.11 7.79
CA PHE A 933 -24.79 36.96 7.43
C PHE A 933 -26.03 37.41 6.63
N GLY A 934 -25.90 38.46 5.81
CA GLY A 934 -27.00 39.08 5.04
C GLY A 934 -26.76 39.08 3.54
N THR A 935 -27.81 39.30 2.74
CA THR A 935 -27.76 39.33 1.27
C THR A 935 -26.81 40.41 0.76
N ALA A 936 -25.80 40.04 -0.03
CA ALA A 936 -24.89 40.97 -0.68
C ALA A 936 -25.65 41.95 -1.62
N PRO A 937 -25.28 43.24 -1.66
CA PRO A 937 -25.82 44.18 -2.63
C PRO A 937 -25.43 43.78 -4.06
N TYR A 938 -26.39 43.92 -4.98
CA TYR A 938 -26.24 43.61 -6.41
C TYR A 938 -25.78 44.83 -7.19
N TYR A 939 -24.78 44.63 -8.04
CA TYR A 939 -24.24 45.63 -8.95
C TYR A 939 -24.13 45.06 -10.36
N ASN A 940 -24.32 45.92 -11.36
CA ASN A 940 -24.00 45.58 -12.74
C ASN A 940 -22.55 45.94 -13.05
N ARG A 941 -22.02 45.37 -14.12
CA ARG A 941 -20.71 45.76 -14.65
C ARG A 941 -20.63 47.25 -14.94
N ASN A 942 -19.53 47.87 -14.54
CA ASN A 942 -19.22 49.30 -14.59
C ASN A 942 -20.00 50.18 -13.60
N ASP A 943 -20.80 49.60 -12.70
CA ASP A 943 -21.31 50.35 -11.56
C ASP A 943 -20.13 50.76 -10.67
N VAL A 944 -20.27 51.95 -10.05
CA VAL A 944 -19.28 52.47 -9.10
C VAL A 944 -19.80 52.21 -7.70
N VAL A 945 -19.15 51.30 -7.00
CA VAL A 945 -19.43 50.99 -5.60
C VAL A 945 -18.70 51.99 -4.73
N ARG A 946 -19.45 52.69 -3.86
CA ARG A 946 -18.86 53.55 -2.84
C ARG A 946 -18.68 52.76 -1.56
N ILE A 947 -17.43 52.65 -1.11
CA ILE A 947 -17.08 52.01 0.16
C ILE A 947 -16.55 53.09 1.10
N ASP A 948 -17.32 53.43 2.13
CA ASP A 948 -16.85 54.31 3.20
C ASP A 948 -16.29 53.47 4.34
N VAL A 949 -15.21 53.93 4.95
CA VAL A 949 -14.53 53.26 6.06
C VAL A 949 -14.28 54.25 7.17
N ARG A 950 -14.40 53.83 8.42
CA ARG A 950 -13.96 54.61 9.58
C ARG A 950 -13.10 53.75 10.49
N VAL A 951 -11.91 54.24 10.82
CA VAL A 951 -10.99 53.53 11.71
C VAL A 951 -11.01 54.18 13.10
N TRP A 952 -11.20 53.36 14.11
CA TRP A 952 -11.09 53.70 15.52
C TRP A 952 -9.85 52.99 16.09
N GLU A 953 -9.14 53.62 17.02
CA GLU A 953 -8.06 53.01 17.81
C GLU A 953 -8.29 53.41 19.27
N GLY A 954 -8.58 52.45 20.14
CA GLY A 954 -9.04 52.74 21.49
C GLY A 954 -10.45 53.36 21.51
N LEU A 955 -10.65 54.42 22.30
CA LEU A 955 -11.90 55.22 22.29
C LEU A 955 -11.85 56.39 21.30
N GLY A 956 -10.75 56.52 20.54
CA GLY A 956 -10.47 57.63 19.66
C GLY A 956 -10.63 57.28 18.18
N ILE A 957 -11.03 58.27 17.39
CA ILE A 957 -11.01 58.19 15.93
C ILE A 957 -9.56 58.24 15.46
N LYS A 958 -9.14 57.28 14.62
CA LYS A 958 -7.78 57.26 14.06
C LYS A 958 -7.71 58.08 12.78
N THR A 959 -7.05 59.23 12.84
CA THR A 959 -6.79 60.10 11.68
C THR A 959 -5.46 59.74 11.01
N SER A 960 -5.36 59.92 9.70
CA SER A 960 -4.16 59.60 8.90
C SER A 960 -3.74 58.12 8.97
N ALA A 961 -4.66 57.21 9.26
CA ALA A 961 -4.41 55.76 9.17
C ALA A 961 -4.41 55.34 7.70
N LEU A 962 -3.38 54.63 7.27
CA LEU A 962 -3.35 53.96 5.97
C LEU A 962 -4.33 52.80 6.01
N VAL A 963 -5.34 52.83 5.13
CA VAL A 963 -6.27 51.74 4.90
C VAL A 963 -6.13 51.24 3.47
N THR A 964 -6.11 49.92 3.30
CA THR A 964 -6.01 49.28 1.99
C THR A 964 -7.26 48.45 1.76
N LEU A 965 -7.96 48.73 0.65
CA LEU A 965 -9.07 47.94 0.16
C LEU A 965 -8.53 46.86 -0.79
N ARG A 966 -8.90 45.61 -0.54
CA ARG A 966 -8.48 44.44 -1.29
C ARG A 966 -9.69 43.64 -1.75
N ASP A 967 -9.63 43.11 -2.95
CA ASP A 967 -10.50 42.02 -3.40
C ASP A 967 -9.81 40.71 -3.01
N GLU A 968 -10.36 40.03 -2.00
CA GLU A 968 -9.82 38.77 -1.47
C GLU A 968 -10.15 37.60 -2.39
N THR A 969 -11.22 37.68 -3.19
CA THR A 969 -11.56 36.66 -4.20
C THR A 969 -10.48 36.61 -5.29
N LEU A 970 -9.96 37.79 -5.67
CA LEU A 970 -8.91 37.90 -6.69
C LEU A 970 -7.50 38.02 -6.12
N GLY A 971 -7.36 38.21 -4.81
CA GLY A 971 -6.08 38.46 -4.15
C GLY A 971 -5.41 39.78 -4.57
N ILE A 972 -6.13 40.76 -5.11
CA ILE A 972 -5.58 42.04 -5.61
C ILE A 972 -5.95 43.22 -4.71
N ASP A 973 -5.00 44.12 -4.47
CA ASP A 973 -5.29 45.41 -3.82
C ASP A 973 -5.99 46.34 -4.81
N LEU A 974 -7.20 46.79 -4.47
CA LEU A 974 -8.01 47.66 -5.32
C LEU A 974 -7.59 49.12 -5.20
N ASP A 975 -7.40 49.60 -3.97
CA ASP A 975 -6.99 50.98 -3.68
C ASP A 975 -6.46 51.12 -2.25
N SER A 976 -5.73 52.20 -1.96
CA SER A 976 -5.29 52.55 -0.62
C SER A 976 -5.40 54.04 -0.37
N THR A 977 -5.84 54.42 0.82
CA THR A 977 -5.99 55.84 1.18
C THR A 977 -5.71 56.06 2.66
N ILE A 978 -5.61 57.33 3.06
CA ILE A 978 -5.44 57.70 4.46
C ILE A 978 -6.75 58.26 5.01
N THR A 979 -7.08 57.89 6.24
CA THR A 979 -8.26 58.45 6.92
C THR A 979 -8.12 59.96 7.14
N ASN A 980 -9.23 60.70 6.99
CA ASN A 980 -9.28 62.15 7.15
C ASN A 980 -9.36 62.56 8.64
N SER A 981 -9.62 63.84 8.93
CA SER A 981 -9.72 64.36 10.31
C SER A 981 -10.90 63.81 11.13
N THR A 982 -11.85 63.14 10.47
CA THR A 982 -12.96 62.41 11.11
C THR A 982 -12.70 60.90 11.16
N GLY A 983 -11.48 60.46 10.82
CA GLY A 983 -11.07 59.06 10.70
C GLY A 983 -11.78 58.28 9.61
N GLY A 984 -12.46 58.99 8.71
CA GLY A 984 -13.15 58.41 7.56
C GLY A 984 -12.23 58.33 6.34
N ALA A 985 -12.37 57.27 5.58
CA ALA A 985 -11.82 57.07 4.23
C ALA A 985 -12.97 56.68 3.29
N SER A 986 -12.85 56.99 2.01
CA SER A 986 -13.84 56.59 1.01
C SER A 986 -13.11 56.04 -0.20
N PHE A 987 -13.52 54.87 -0.66
CA PHE A 987 -13.09 54.24 -1.89
C PHE A 987 -14.22 54.28 -2.91
N PHE A 988 -13.86 54.45 -4.18
CA PHE A 988 -14.79 54.41 -5.31
C PHE A 988 -14.30 53.34 -6.27
N VAL A 989 -14.82 52.13 -6.11
CA VAL A 989 -14.43 50.99 -6.93
C VAL A 989 -15.37 50.92 -8.12
N THR A 990 -14.82 50.97 -9.33
CA THR A 990 -15.59 50.64 -10.53
C THR A 990 -15.50 49.14 -10.74
N LEU A 991 -16.63 48.43 -10.69
CA LEU A 991 -16.69 46.99 -10.95
C LEU A 991 -16.58 46.74 -12.45
N ASP A 992 -15.37 46.86 -12.99
CA ASP A 992 -15.08 46.72 -14.42
C ASP A 992 -14.68 45.28 -14.80
N SER A 993 -14.03 45.11 -15.95
CA SER A 993 -13.55 43.81 -16.43
C SER A 993 -12.44 43.19 -15.55
N THR A 994 -11.95 43.88 -14.53
CA THR A 994 -10.97 43.31 -13.59
C THR A 994 -11.60 42.48 -12.48
N HIS A 995 -12.90 42.63 -12.21
CA HIS A 995 -13.64 41.88 -11.18
C HIS A 995 -14.32 40.64 -11.78
N VAL A 996 -14.61 39.62 -10.99
CA VAL A 996 -15.27 38.39 -11.50
C VAL A 996 -16.78 38.51 -11.31
N ALA A 997 -17.57 38.05 -12.27
CA ALA A 997 -19.01 37.89 -12.11
C ALA A 997 -19.34 37.00 -10.89
N GLY A 998 -20.43 37.30 -10.19
CA GLY A 998 -20.81 36.63 -8.95
C GLY A 998 -20.31 37.33 -7.68
N LEU A 999 -20.15 36.57 -6.60
CA LEU A 999 -19.77 37.05 -5.28
C LEU A 999 -18.27 37.43 -5.25
N ASN A 1000 -17.98 38.69 -4.92
CA ASN A 1000 -16.62 39.17 -4.67
C ASN A 1000 -16.51 39.54 -3.18
N LEU A 1001 -15.53 38.94 -2.49
CA LEU A 1001 -15.23 39.23 -1.10
C LEU A 1001 -14.24 40.40 -1.04
N LEU A 1002 -14.68 41.52 -0.50
CA LEU A 1002 -13.86 42.71 -0.32
C LEU A 1002 -13.42 42.79 1.13
N SER A 1003 -12.15 43.12 1.37
CA SER A 1003 -11.65 43.44 2.70
C SER A 1003 -11.03 44.83 2.75
N VAL A 1004 -11.20 45.51 3.88
CA VAL A 1004 -10.42 46.70 4.21
C VAL A 1004 -9.52 46.38 5.38
N SER A 1005 -8.23 46.66 5.21
CA SER A 1005 -7.21 46.41 6.20
C SER A 1005 -6.62 47.71 6.75
N HIS A 1006 -6.30 47.71 8.05
CA HIS A 1006 -5.40 48.67 8.69
C HIS A 1006 -4.42 47.87 9.55
N ASN A 1007 -3.12 47.93 9.23
CA ASN A 1007 -2.10 47.02 9.77
C ASN A 1007 -2.47 45.56 9.49
N THR A 1008 -2.51 44.70 10.51
CA THR A 1008 -2.90 43.29 10.41
C THR A 1008 -4.42 43.06 10.58
N ILE A 1009 -5.20 44.09 10.91
CA ILE A 1009 -6.64 43.98 11.17
C ILE A 1009 -7.40 44.19 9.86
N LYS A 1010 -8.33 43.27 9.55
CA LYS A 1010 -9.20 43.31 8.38
C LYS A 1010 -10.67 43.38 8.81
N ASN A 1011 -11.49 44.11 8.05
CA ASN A 1011 -12.94 43.96 8.03
C ASN A 1011 -13.37 43.56 6.62
N TYR A 1012 -14.37 42.69 6.52
CA TYR A 1012 -14.80 42.08 5.27
C TYR A 1012 -16.22 42.50 4.92
N THR A 1013 -16.53 42.47 3.63
CA THR A 1013 -17.87 42.62 3.09
C THR A 1013 -17.96 41.90 1.76
N GLN A 1014 -19.16 41.65 1.29
CA GLN A 1014 -19.39 41.03 -0.01
C GLN A 1014 -20.13 41.99 -0.95
N VAL A 1015 -19.84 41.89 -2.24
CA VAL A 1015 -20.63 42.50 -3.31
C VAL A 1015 -20.95 41.42 -4.34
N PHE A 1016 -22.15 41.45 -4.90
CA PHE A 1016 -22.54 40.53 -5.97
C PHE A 1016 -22.53 41.29 -7.30
N LEU A 1017 -21.71 40.82 -8.24
CA LEU A 1017 -21.61 41.37 -9.58
C LEU A 1017 -22.51 40.56 -10.52
N ASP A 1018 -23.69 41.10 -10.79
CA ASP A 1018 -24.69 40.52 -11.69
C ASP A 1018 -24.24 40.71 -13.14
N ASP A 1019 -23.58 39.70 -13.69
CA ASP A 1019 -23.13 39.66 -15.08
C ASP A 1019 -23.15 38.24 -15.64
N ALA A 1020 -23.03 38.13 -16.96
CA ALA A 1020 -23.08 36.86 -17.66
C ALA A 1020 -21.88 35.97 -17.32
N MET A 1021 -22.15 34.73 -16.93
CA MET A 1021 -21.17 33.66 -16.76
C MET A 1021 -21.37 32.59 -17.83
N TYR A 1022 -20.48 31.61 -17.93
CA TYR A 1022 -20.69 30.39 -18.71
C TYR A 1022 -19.95 29.21 -18.09
N VAL A 1023 -20.39 28.00 -18.42
CA VAL A 1023 -19.75 26.75 -18.01
C VAL A 1023 -18.74 26.33 -19.08
N ASP A 1024 -17.46 26.26 -18.70
CA ASP A 1024 -16.34 25.82 -19.53
C ASP A 1024 -15.96 24.38 -19.17
N LEU A 1025 -16.28 23.41 -20.04
CA LEU A 1025 -15.95 22.00 -19.80
C LEU A 1025 -14.51 21.71 -20.19
N VAL A 1026 -13.71 21.26 -19.23
CA VAL A 1026 -12.29 20.90 -19.39
C VAL A 1026 -12.14 19.45 -19.83
N SER A 1027 -12.98 18.57 -19.26
CA SER A 1027 -13.09 17.19 -19.71
C SER A 1027 -14.54 16.91 -20.09
N THR A 1028 -14.71 16.49 -21.35
CA THR A 1028 -15.96 15.88 -21.79
C THR A 1028 -15.78 14.37 -21.74
N PRO A 1029 -16.82 13.63 -21.35
CA PRO A 1029 -16.76 12.18 -21.40
C PRO A 1029 -16.56 11.73 -22.85
N SER A 1030 -15.93 10.57 -23.04
CA SER A 1030 -15.86 9.97 -24.36
C SER A 1030 -17.28 9.88 -24.95
N ALA A 1031 -17.44 10.20 -26.24
CA ALA A 1031 -18.74 10.18 -26.91
C ALA A 1031 -19.44 8.81 -26.83
N THR A 1032 -18.67 7.77 -26.50
CA THR A 1032 -19.09 6.40 -26.32
C THR A 1032 -18.58 5.86 -24.99
N SER A 1033 -19.45 5.23 -24.21
CA SER A 1033 -19.05 4.50 -23.01
C SER A 1033 -19.74 3.14 -22.95
N VAL A 1034 -19.02 2.16 -22.43
CA VAL A 1034 -19.51 0.80 -22.20
C VAL A 1034 -20.11 0.73 -20.79
N ARG A 1035 -21.26 0.08 -20.65
CA ARG A 1035 -21.88 -0.15 -19.33
C ARG A 1035 -20.96 -0.95 -18.41
N ASN A 1036 -21.07 -0.75 -17.09
CA ASN A 1036 -20.35 -1.46 -16.01
C ASN A 1036 -18.81 -1.37 -15.99
N SER A 1037 -18.14 -1.05 -17.10
CA SER A 1037 -16.68 -0.88 -17.18
C SER A 1037 -16.27 0.58 -17.40
N GLY A 1038 -17.17 1.42 -17.94
CA GLY A 1038 -16.91 2.84 -18.19
C GLY A 1038 -17.21 3.74 -17.00
N GLN A 1039 -16.18 4.44 -16.50
CA GLN A 1039 -16.35 5.63 -15.66
C GLN A 1039 -16.61 6.84 -16.54
N VAL A 1040 -17.60 7.65 -16.18
CA VAL A 1040 -17.91 8.91 -16.84
C VAL A 1040 -17.44 10.02 -15.94
N SER A 1041 -16.48 10.81 -16.43
CA SER A 1041 -15.96 11.99 -15.76
C SER A 1041 -16.35 13.24 -16.55
N ILE A 1042 -16.92 14.23 -15.86
CA ILE A 1042 -17.19 15.56 -16.40
C ILE A 1042 -16.57 16.57 -15.45
N SER A 1043 -15.63 17.36 -15.94
CA SER A 1043 -15.06 18.45 -15.16
C SER A 1043 -15.00 19.74 -15.95
N GLY A 1044 -15.02 20.86 -15.23
CA GLY A 1044 -15.03 22.18 -15.84
C GLY A 1044 -14.88 23.31 -14.84
N TYR A 1045 -14.96 24.52 -15.36
CA TYR A 1045 -14.97 25.77 -14.61
C TYR A 1045 -16.26 26.53 -14.90
N VAL A 1046 -16.70 27.36 -13.97
CA VAL A 1046 -17.59 28.48 -14.30
C VAL A 1046 -16.71 29.69 -14.57
N ARG A 1047 -16.95 30.39 -15.67
CA ARG A 1047 -16.15 31.54 -16.09
C ARG A 1047 -17.03 32.76 -16.32
N ASP A 1048 -16.49 33.92 -15.98
CA ASP A 1048 -17.07 35.21 -16.35
C ASP A 1048 -16.93 35.42 -17.88
N THR A 1049 -18.03 35.73 -18.56
CA THR A 1049 -18.08 35.85 -20.02
C THR A 1049 -17.21 36.99 -20.56
N LEU A 1050 -16.98 38.03 -19.77
CA LEU A 1050 -16.31 39.24 -20.23
C LEU A 1050 -14.78 39.16 -20.10
N ASN A 1051 -14.28 38.52 -19.05
CA ASN A 1051 -12.85 38.50 -18.72
C ASN A 1051 -12.24 37.10 -18.60
N ASP A 1052 -13.02 36.05 -18.84
CA ASP A 1052 -12.58 34.64 -18.84
C ASP A 1052 -12.00 34.17 -17.50
N LYS A 1053 -12.24 34.91 -16.41
CA LYS A 1053 -11.79 34.55 -15.07
C LYS A 1053 -12.71 33.48 -14.46
N ILE A 1054 -12.10 32.58 -13.70
CA ILE A 1054 -12.79 31.49 -13.02
C ILE A 1054 -13.60 32.05 -11.83
N VAL A 1055 -14.85 31.61 -11.73
CA VAL A 1055 -15.76 31.89 -10.61
C VAL A 1055 -15.63 30.75 -9.60
N THR A 1056 -15.11 31.04 -8.41
CA THR A 1056 -14.93 30.04 -7.35
C THR A 1056 -16.18 29.89 -6.48
N GLY A 1057 -16.37 28.72 -5.86
CA GLY A 1057 -17.53 28.45 -5.00
C GLY A 1057 -18.88 28.39 -5.73
N ALA A 1058 -18.90 28.31 -7.06
CA ALA A 1058 -20.10 28.25 -7.89
C ALA A 1058 -20.84 26.90 -7.71
N GLY A 1059 -22.14 26.97 -7.52
CA GLY A 1059 -23.04 25.83 -7.41
C GLY A 1059 -23.36 25.22 -8.75
N ILE A 1060 -23.02 23.95 -8.94
CA ILE A 1060 -23.18 23.23 -10.19
C ILE A 1060 -24.12 22.05 -10.02
N GLN A 1061 -25.05 21.90 -10.96
CA GLN A 1061 -25.95 20.78 -11.05
C GLN A 1061 -25.82 20.08 -12.40
N LEU A 1062 -25.77 18.75 -12.34
CA LEU A 1062 -25.71 17.87 -13.50
C LEU A 1062 -27.10 17.30 -13.77
N TYR A 1063 -27.57 17.42 -15.01
CA TYR A 1063 -28.77 16.73 -15.49
C TYR A 1063 -28.40 15.71 -16.56
N VAL A 1064 -28.94 14.51 -16.43
CA VAL A 1064 -28.81 13.46 -17.45
C VAL A 1064 -30.19 13.16 -17.99
N ARG A 1065 -30.40 13.38 -19.29
CA ARG A 1065 -31.65 13.09 -19.98
C ARG A 1065 -31.43 12.01 -21.01
N ASP A 1066 -32.37 11.09 -21.16
CA ASP A 1066 -32.37 10.19 -22.31
C ASP A 1066 -32.69 10.95 -23.62
N PHE A 1067 -32.52 10.30 -24.78
CA PHE A 1067 -32.82 10.90 -26.08
C PHE A 1067 -34.31 11.33 -26.21
N GLY A 1068 -35.21 10.71 -25.44
CA GLY A 1068 -36.62 11.10 -25.36
C GLY A 1068 -36.87 12.36 -24.51
N GLY A 1069 -35.83 12.90 -23.86
CA GLY A 1069 -35.90 14.05 -22.97
C GLY A 1069 -36.36 13.72 -21.55
N THR A 1070 -36.48 12.43 -21.19
CA THR A 1070 -36.83 12.01 -19.83
C THR A 1070 -35.64 12.26 -18.91
N ASP A 1071 -35.90 12.90 -17.77
CA ASP A 1071 -34.87 13.10 -16.74
C ASP A 1071 -34.51 11.76 -16.07
N ARG A 1072 -33.24 11.40 -16.14
CA ARG A 1072 -32.62 10.18 -15.59
C ARG A 1072 -31.59 10.51 -14.51
N THR A 1073 -31.51 11.76 -14.07
CA THR A 1073 -30.56 12.22 -13.05
C THR A 1073 -30.72 11.45 -11.74
N GLY A 1074 -31.95 11.07 -11.38
CA GLY A 1074 -32.25 10.28 -10.17
C GLY A 1074 -31.81 8.81 -10.22
N ASP A 1075 -31.55 8.28 -11.42
CA ASP A 1075 -31.12 6.88 -11.61
C ASP A 1075 -29.59 6.73 -11.41
N ILE A 1076 -28.85 7.83 -11.25
CA ILE A 1076 -27.42 7.84 -10.99
C ILE A 1076 -27.20 7.71 -9.48
N ILE A 1077 -26.72 6.54 -9.04
CA ILE A 1077 -26.31 6.31 -7.65
C ILE A 1077 -24.94 6.98 -7.46
N THR A 1078 -24.91 8.14 -6.82
CA THR A 1078 -23.66 8.79 -6.43
C THR A 1078 -22.98 7.97 -5.34
N TRP A 1079 -21.75 7.51 -5.60
CA TRP A 1079 -20.84 6.94 -4.60
C TRP A 1079 -20.22 8.01 -3.67
N LEU A 1080 -20.85 9.19 -3.59
CA LEU A 1080 -20.53 10.26 -2.66
C LEU A 1080 -21.76 10.51 -1.77
N PRO A 1081 -21.59 10.74 -0.46
CA PRO A 1081 -22.69 10.89 0.48
C PRO A 1081 -23.52 12.14 0.14
N GLY A 1082 -24.66 11.95 -0.50
CA GLY A 1082 -25.61 13.01 -0.86
C GLY A 1082 -26.67 12.47 -1.81
N THR A 1083 -27.94 12.74 -1.52
CA THR A 1083 -29.11 12.29 -2.26
C THR A 1083 -29.09 12.64 -3.77
N PRO A 1084 -29.87 11.94 -4.61
CA PRO A 1084 -29.95 12.19 -6.05
C PRO A 1084 -30.33 13.65 -6.36
N GLY A 1085 -29.57 14.30 -7.26
CA GLY A 1085 -29.61 15.75 -7.51
C GLY A 1085 -28.40 16.51 -6.96
N SER A 1086 -27.25 15.83 -6.81
CA SER A 1086 -26.03 16.32 -6.18
C SER A 1086 -25.60 17.70 -6.70
N TYR A 1087 -25.80 18.68 -5.84
CA TYR A 1087 -25.20 20.01 -5.90
C TYR A 1087 -23.72 19.87 -5.53
N ILE A 1088 -22.81 20.21 -6.45
CA ILE A 1088 -21.38 20.31 -6.14
C ILE A 1088 -21.01 21.78 -6.19
N ILE A 1089 -20.40 22.25 -5.12
CA ILE A 1089 -19.76 23.57 -5.05
C ILE A 1089 -18.41 23.42 -5.73
N SER A 1090 -18.15 24.16 -6.81
CA SER A 1090 -16.82 24.20 -7.42
C SER A 1090 -15.79 24.57 -6.36
N ASP A 1091 -14.62 23.95 -6.41
CA ASP A 1091 -13.54 24.18 -5.45
C ASP A 1091 -13.30 25.69 -5.20
N GLN A 1092 -13.16 26.10 -3.94
CA GLN A 1092 -13.10 27.52 -3.58
C GLN A 1092 -11.75 28.17 -3.92
N THR A 1093 -10.72 27.37 -4.16
CA THR A 1093 -9.37 27.81 -4.49
C THR A 1093 -9.14 27.80 -5.99
N THR A 1094 -9.59 26.76 -6.68
CA THR A 1094 -9.33 26.50 -8.10
C THR A 1094 -10.53 26.75 -8.99
N GLY A 1095 -11.75 26.75 -8.45
CA GLY A 1095 -13.02 26.87 -9.19
C GLY A 1095 -13.33 25.67 -10.08
N LEU A 1096 -12.59 24.56 -9.96
CA LEU A 1096 -12.84 23.34 -10.69
C LEU A 1096 -14.04 22.61 -10.07
N PHE A 1097 -15.00 22.21 -10.89
CA PHE A 1097 -15.98 21.19 -10.53
C PHE A 1097 -15.66 19.88 -11.25
N ALA A 1098 -15.92 18.75 -10.61
CA ALA A 1098 -15.77 17.43 -11.21
C ALA A 1098 -16.90 16.49 -10.75
N PHE A 1099 -17.52 15.83 -11.72
CA PHE A 1099 -18.51 14.77 -11.51
C PHE A 1099 -17.92 13.46 -12.03
N VAL A 1100 -17.86 12.46 -11.17
CA VAL A 1100 -17.42 11.11 -11.51
C VAL A 1100 -18.52 10.13 -11.12
N TRP A 1101 -19.00 9.33 -12.07
CA TRP A 1101 -19.95 8.26 -11.77
C TRP A 1101 -19.73 7.02 -12.64
N ARG A 1102 -20.27 5.88 -12.17
CA ARG A 1102 -20.38 4.63 -12.93
C ARG A 1102 -21.80 4.49 -13.48
N MET A 1103 -21.92 4.16 -14.76
CA MET A 1103 -23.21 3.95 -15.43
C MET A 1103 -23.89 2.66 -14.90
N PRO A 1104 -25.10 2.73 -14.31
CA PRO A 1104 -25.85 1.55 -13.90
C PRO A 1104 -26.24 0.64 -15.09
N ILE A 1105 -26.46 -0.64 -14.81
CA ILE A 1105 -26.88 -1.66 -15.81
C ILE A 1105 -28.14 -1.25 -16.59
N SER A 1106 -29.00 -0.40 -16.00
CA SER A 1106 -30.24 0.09 -16.60
C SER A 1106 -30.06 1.14 -17.71
N PHE A 1107 -28.87 1.72 -17.90
CA PHE A 1107 -28.64 2.76 -18.91
C PHE A 1107 -28.33 2.17 -20.29
N HIS A 1108 -29.18 2.41 -21.27
CA HIS A 1108 -28.93 2.07 -22.69
C HIS A 1108 -29.39 3.21 -23.61
N GLY A 1109 -28.63 3.51 -24.66
CA GLY A 1109 -28.98 4.50 -25.69
C GLY A 1109 -28.19 5.81 -25.61
N VAL A 1110 -28.67 6.83 -26.33
CA VAL A 1110 -28.06 8.16 -26.35
C VAL A 1110 -28.61 8.99 -25.20
N TYR A 1111 -27.71 9.57 -24.42
CA TYR A 1111 -28.00 10.46 -23.31
C TYR A 1111 -27.46 11.85 -23.62
N ARG A 1112 -28.23 12.85 -23.21
CA ARG A 1112 -27.80 14.24 -23.17
C ARG A 1112 -27.44 14.59 -21.75
N ILE A 1113 -26.19 14.97 -21.55
CA ILE A 1113 -25.71 15.46 -20.27
C ILE A 1113 -25.62 16.97 -20.36
N THR A 1114 -26.26 17.62 -19.39
CA THR A 1114 -26.32 19.07 -19.33
C THR A 1114 -25.84 19.52 -17.96
N VAL A 1115 -24.82 20.38 -17.95
CA VAL A 1115 -24.30 21.00 -16.73
C VAL A 1115 -24.90 22.40 -16.60
N TYR A 1116 -25.53 22.68 -15.47
CA TYR A 1116 -26.13 23.98 -15.17
C TYR A 1116 -25.43 24.61 -13.96
N PHE A 1117 -25.20 25.90 -14.05
CA PHE A 1117 -24.96 26.73 -12.89
C PHE A 1117 -26.30 27.00 -12.18
N THR A 1118 -26.41 26.68 -10.88
CA THR A 1118 -27.68 26.79 -10.15
C THR A 1118 -28.00 28.19 -9.69
N GLY A 1119 -27.06 29.13 -9.81
CA GLY A 1119 -27.17 30.47 -9.23
C GLY A 1119 -26.64 30.56 -7.80
N ASP A 1120 -26.47 29.44 -7.11
CA ASP A 1120 -25.92 29.45 -5.75
C ASP A 1120 -24.40 29.59 -5.79
N GLN A 1121 -23.83 30.31 -4.82
CA GLN A 1121 -22.39 30.39 -4.61
C GLN A 1121 -22.13 30.27 -3.10
N GLN A 1122 -21.33 29.28 -2.67
CA GLN A 1122 -21.04 29.04 -1.25
C GLN A 1122 -19.56 29.31 -0.92
N ASP A 1123 -19.32 29.96 0.22
CA ASP A 1123 -18.01 30.18 0.84
C ASP A 1123 -17.97 29.42 2.18
N TYR A 1124 -16.98 28.53 2.37
CA TYR A 1124 -16.88 27.64 3.55
C TYR A 1124 -16.25 28.38 4.75
N SER A 1125 -15.66 29.56 4.53
CA SER A 1125 -15.06 30.36 5.60
C SER A 1125 -16.06 31.27 6.33
N ILE A 1126 -17.29 31.39 5.82
CA ILE A 1126 -18.38 32.20 6.40
C ILE A 1126 -19.68 31.39 6.31
N GLN A 1127 -20.03 30.66 7.38
CA GLN A 1127 -21.29 29.91 7.45
C GLN A 1127 -22.51 30.84 7.36
N CYS A 1128 -23.11 30.98 6.18
CA CYS A 1128 -24.39 31.68 6.04
C CYS A 1128 -25.55 30.74 6.41
N PRO A 1129 -26.40 31.08 7.40
CA PRO A 1129 -27.62 30.32 7.66
C PRO A 1129 -28.64 30.59 6.55
N GLY A 1130 -28.74 29.68 5.58
CA GLY A 1130 -29.98 29.39 4.86
C GLY A 1130 -30.56 30.45 3.91
N SER A 1131 -29.75 31.08 3.05
CA SER A 1131 -30.29 31.82 1.89
C SER A 1131 -29.69 31.30 0.59
N ASN A 1132 -30.48 30.53 -0.16
CA ASN A 1132 -30.23 30.28 -1.58
C ASN A 1132 -30.22 31.64 -2.31
N PHE A 1133 -29.20 31.88 -3.12
CA PHE A 1133 -29.09 33.11 -3.90
C PHE A 1133 -29.85 32.89 -5.20
N ASP A 1134 -31.10 33.39 -5.28
CA ASP A 1134 -31.87 33.41 -6.52
C ASP A 1134 -31.23 34.42 -7.50
N VAL A 1135 -30.19 33.98 -8.22
CA VAL A 1135 -29.66 34.70 -9.38
C VAL A 1135 -30.71 34.64 -10.49
N GLY A 1136 -30.89 35.73 -11.24
CA GLY A 1136 -31.76 35.75 -12.42
C GLY A 1136 -31.22 34.82 -13.49
N LEU A 1137 -31.56 33.53 -13.42
CA LEU A 1137 -31.06 32.46 -14.28
C LEU A 1137 -31.43 32.73 -15.75
N ALA A 1138 -30.46 33.19 -16.54
CA ALA A 1138 -30.39 32.76 -17.92
C ALA A 1138 -29.80 31.33 -17.90
N ASP A 1139 -30.48 30.36 -18.53
CA ASP A 1139 -30.01 28.97 -18.64
C ASP A 1139 -28.61 28.92 -19.30
N LEU A 1140 -27.56 28.93 -18.48
CA LEU A 1140 -26.18 28.80 -18.92
C LEU A 1140 -25.80 27.32 -18.82
N SER A 1141 -26.07 26.60 -19.91
CA SER A 1141 -25.85 25.17 -19.98
C SER A 1141 -24.81 24.78 -21.03
N SER A 1142 -23.89 23.90 -20.68
CA SER A 1142 -23.09 23.15 -21.64
C SER A 1142 -23.72 21.75 -21.86
N GLU A 1143 -23.90 21.35 -23.12
CA GLU A 1143 -24.47 20.04 -23.47
C GLU A 1143 -23.38 19.14 -24.06
N SER A 1144 -23.31 17.90 -23.58
CA SER A 1144 -22.56 16.81 -24.20
C SER A 1144 -23.50 15.65 -24.53
N LEU A 1145 -23.28 15.01 -25.68
CA LEU A 1145 -24.00 13.79 -26.08
C LEU A 1145 -23.13 12.58 -25.79
N GLN A 1146 -23.67 11.62 -25.06
CA GLN A 1146 -23.00 10.38 -24.74
C GLN A 1146 -23.84 9.20 -25.22
N THR A 1147 -23.24 8.31 -26.00
CA THR A 1147 -23.89 7.06 -26.43
C THR A 1147 -23.43 5.93 -25.52
N VAL A 1148 -24.38 5.28 -24.85
CA VAL A 1148 -24.12 4.14 -23.96
C VAL A 1148 -24.54 2.86 -24.67
N TYR A 1149 -23.56 2.02 -24.94
CA TYR A 1149 -23.80 0.75 -25.61
C TYR A 1149 -24.08 -0.37 -24.60
N ALA A 1150 -24.95 -1.28 -25.01
CA ALA A 1150 -24.99 -2.61 -24.45
C ALA A 1150 -23.76 -3.37 -24.95
N ASP A 1151 -23.10 -4.12 -24.07
CA ASP A 1151 -22.34 -5.24 -24.62
C ASP A 1151 -23.31 -6.28 -25.16
N VAL A 1152 -22.96 -6.87 -26.30
CA VAL A 1152 -23.74 -7.89 -26.99
C VAL A 1152 -22.93 -9.17 -26.99
N SER A 1153 -23.48 -10.21 -26.37
CA SER A 1153 -22.92 -11.56 -26.38
C SER A 1153 -23.53 -12.33 -27.55
N LEU A 1154 -22.70 -12.68 -28.53
CA LEU A 1154 -22.99 -13.68 -29.55
C LEU A 1154 -22.32 -14.99 -29.10
N THR A 1155 -23.06 -16.08 -29.15
CA THR A 1155 -22.52 -17.43 -28.99
C THR A 1155 -23.00 -18.27 -30.17
N ALA A 1156 -22.08 -18.93 -30.87
CA ALA A 1156 -22.43 -19.79 -32.01
C ALA A 1156 -21.74 -21.15 -31.91
N THR A 1157 -22.45 -22.19 -32.31
CA THR A 1157 -21.95 -23.56 -32.41
C THR A 1157 -22.32 -24.12 -33.78
N TYR A 1158 -21.53 -25.05 -34.30
CA TYR A 1158 -21.86 -25.74 -35.54
C TYR A 1158 -21.76 -27.26 -35.38
N SER A 1159 -22.51 -27.97 -36.20
CA SER A 1159 -22.54 -29.44 -36.21
C SER A 1159 -22.75 -29.96 -37.63
N PRO A 1160 -21.99 -30.97 -38.07
CA PRO A 1160 -20.94 -31.68 -37.36
C PRO A 1160 -19.60 -30.93 -37.38
N GLN A 1161 -18.74 -31.21 -36.39
CA GLN A 1161 -17.43 -30.58 -36.22
C GLN A 1161 -16.42 -30.91 -37.33
N ILE A 1162 -16.65 -32.00 -38.08
CA ILE A 1162 -15.88 -32.38 -39.28
C ILE A 1162 -16.81 -32.28 -40.49
N LEU A 1163 -16.41 -31.50 -41.49
CA LEU A 1163 -17.20 -31.19 -42.67
C LEU A 1163 -16.68 -31.93 -43.91
N TYR A 1164 -17.46 -32.86 -44.44
CA TYR A 1164 -17.19 -33.46 -45.75
C TYR A 1164 -17.97 -32.77 -46.86
N ALA A 1165 -17.36 -32.67 -48.03
CA ALA A 1165 -18.07 -32.22 -49.23
C ALA A 1165 -19.33 -33.08 -49.49
N GLY A 1166 -20.48 -32.43 -49.57
CA GLY A 1166 -21.81 -33.03 -49.73
C GLY A 1166 -22.58 -33.26 -48.43
N GLN A 1167 -22.00 -32.95 -47.26
CA GLN A 1167 -22.65 -33.13 -45.95
C GLN A 1167 -23.42 -31.86 -45.53
N PRO A 1168 -24.59 -32.00 -44.87
CA PRO A 1168 -25.27 -30.88 -44.24
C PRO A 1168 -24.49 -30.39 -43.00
N VAL A 1169 -24.38 -29.07 -42.86
CA VAL A 1169 -23.88 -28.37 -41.67
C VAL A 1169 -25.02 -27.56 -41.06
N TYR A 1170 -25.09 -27.54 -39.74
CA TYR A 1170 -26.00 -26.74 -38.92
C TYR A 1170 -25.17 -25.73 -38.13
N VAL A 1171 -25.61 -24.49 -38.05
CA VAL A 1171 -25.01 -23.42 -37.23
C VAL A 1171 -26.11 -22.88 -36.34
N ASP A 1172 -26.00 -23.11 -35.04
CA ASP A 1172 -26.96 -22.72 -34.02
C ASP A 1172 -26.28 -21.79 -33.01
N GLY A 1173 -26.95 -20.72 -32.62
CA GLY A 1173 -26.38 -19.78 -31.66
C GLY A 1173 -27.41 -18.89 -30.99
N THR A 1174 -26.95 -18.10 -30.02
CA THR A 1174 -27.77 -17.14 -29.30
C THR A 1174 -27.12 -15.77 -29.29
N LEU A 1175 -27.93 -14.73 -29.43
CA LEU A 1175 -27.54 -13.33 -29.38
C LEU A 1175 -28.31 -12.66 -28.25
N THR A 1176 -27.59 -12.19 -27.23
CA THR A 1176 -28.17 -11.54 -26.04
C THR A 1176 -27.38 -10.28 -25.69
N TYR A 1177 -28.02 -9.34 -25.00
CA TYR A 1177 -27.33 -8.25 -24.33
C TYR A 1177 -26.60 -8.75 -23.07
N ASP A 1178 -25.63 -7.99 -22.57
CA ASP A 1178 -24.91 -8.16 -21.29
C ASP A 1178 -25.80 -8.44 -20.07
N ASN A 1179 -27.03 -7.94 -20.07
CA ASN A 1179 -28.05 -8.22 -19.06
C ASN A 1179 -28.90 -9.48 -19.34
N SER A 1180 -28.43 -10.35 -20.24
CA SER A 1180 -29.11 -11.57 -20.72
C SER A 1180 -30.43 -11.33 -21.47
N THR A 1181 -30.74 -10.10 -21.88
CA THR A 1181 -31.95 -9.82 -22.67
C THR A 1181 -31.75 -10.28 -24.13
N ALA A 1182 -32.67 -11.08 -24.63
CA ALA A 1182 -32.66 -11.61 -26.00
C ALA A 1182 -32.71 -10.51 -27.08
N LEU A 1183 -31.83 -10.61 -28.09
CA LEU A 1183 -31.83 -9.78 -29.29
C LEU A 1183 -32.62 -10.46 -30.41
N ALA A 1184 -33.91 -10.17 -30.51
CA ALA A 1184 -34.82 -10.78 -31.49
C ALA A 1184 -34.84 -10.03 -32.83
N GLY A 1185 -34.96 -10.78 -33.93
CA GLY A 1185 -35.10 -10.21 -35.28
C GLY A 1185 -33.81 -9.64 -35.89
N VAL A 1186 -32.66 -9.89 -35.27
CA VAL A 1186 -31.35 -9.43 -35.76
C VAL A 1186 -30.86 -10.36 -36.86
N THR A 1187 -30.30 -9.79 -37.92
CA THR A 1187 -29.69 -10.57 -39.00
C THR A 1187 -28.30 -11.00 -38.59
N VAL A 1188 -28.08 -12.32 -38.60
CA VAL A 1188 -26.80 -12.96 -38.37
C VAL A 1188 -26.27 -13.42 -39.73
N ILE A 1189 -25.07 -13.03 -40.10
CA ILE A 1189 -24.38 -13.45 -41.32
C ILE A 1189 -23.45 -14.60 -40.97
N ILE A 1190 -23.61 -15.71 -41.69
CA ILE A 1190 -22.76 -16.89 -41.59
C ILE A 1190 -21.86 -16.91 -42.83
N LYS A 1191 -20.54 -16.85 -42.64
CA LYS A 1191 -19.53 -16.83 -43.71
C LYS A 1191 -18.65 -18.07 -43.62
N PHE A 1192 -18.40 -18.69 -44.76
CA PHE A 1192 -17.57 -19.89 -44.92
C PHE A 1192 -16.32 -19.50 -45.71
N TYR A 1193 -15.14 -19.83 -45.19
CA TYR A 1193 -13.86 -19.51 -45.81
C TYR A 1193 -13.07 -20.79 -46.14
N ASP A 1194 -12.18 -20.71 -47.12
CA ASP A 1194 -11.15 -21.73 -47.35
C ASP A 1194 -9.88 -21.47 -46.54
N SER A 1195 -8.90 -22.36 -46.66
CA SER A 1195 -7.61 -22.31 -45.96
C SER A 1195 -6.69 -21.16 -46.41
N SER A 1196 -7.09 -20.38 -47.42
CA SER A 1196 -6.41 -19.15 -47.84
C SER A 1196 -7.17 -17.91 -47.37
N SER A 1197 -8.12 -18.07 -46.42
CA SER A 1197 -9.04 -17.04 -45.96
C SER A 1197 -9.87 -16.41 -47.09
N THR A 1198 -10.09 -17.14 -48.18
CA THR A 1198 -10.96 -16.69 -49.27
C THR A 1198 -12.40 -17.03 -48.93
N LEU A 1199 -13.29 -16.03 -48.95
CA LEU A 1199 -14.72 -16.23 -48.73
C LEU A 1199 -15.29 -17.15 -49.83
N LEU A 1200 -15.72 -18.35 -49.43
CA LEU A 1200 -16.35 -19.33 -50.31
C LEU A 1200 -17.84 -19.08 -50.45
N TYR A 1201 -18.50 -18.80 -49.31
CA TYR A 1201 -19.94 -18.68 -49.23
C TYR A 1201 -20.35 -17.82 -48.06
N SER A 1202 -21.48 -17.13 -48.20
CA SER A 1202 -22.05 -16.30 -47.15
C SER A 1202 -23.57 -16.35 -47.25
N ASP A 1203 -24.23 -16.53 -46.12
CA ASP A 1203 -25.68 -16.56 -46.02
C ASP A 1203 -26.12 -15.88 -44.72
N THR A 1204 -27.43 -15.77 -44.50
CA THR A 1204 -28.00 -15.07 -43.34
C THR A 1204 -29.04 -15.91 -42.61
N ALA A 1205 -29.06 -15.78 -41.29
CA ALA A 1205 -30.13 -16.23 -40.41
C ALA A 1205 -30.69 -15.04 -39.63
N THR A 1206 -31.85 -15.23 -39.00
CA THR A 1206 -32.47 -14.21 -38.16
C THR A 1206 -32.75 -14.80 -36.79
N THR A 1207 -32.45 -14.04 -35.74
CA THR A 1207 -32.72 -14.47 -34.36
C THR A 1207 -34.22 -14.49 -34.06
N ASP A 1208 -34.64 -15.47 -33.26
CA ASP A 1208 -36.01 -15.63 -32.78
C ASP A 1208 -36.31 -14.71 -31.57
N GLY A 1209 -37.51 -14.82 -31.00
CA GLY A 1209 -37.93 -14.02 -29.84
C GLY A 1209 -37.13 -14.24 -28.55
N LEU A 1210 -36.29 -15.26 -28.51
CA LEU A 1210 -35.38 -15.60 -27.41
C LEU A 1210 -33.91 -15.30 -27.77
N GLY A 1211 -33.66 -14.69 -28.93
CA GLY A 1211 -32.32 -14.37 -29.41
C GLY A 1211 -31.61 -15.55 -30.07
N ASN A 1212 -32.26 -16.70 -30.25
CA ASN A 1212 -31.64 -17.87 -30.87
C ASN A 1212 -31.70 -17.76 -32.40
N PHE A 1213 -30.64 -18.15 -33.10
CA PHE A 1213 -30.68 -18.36 -34.55
C PHE A 1213 -30.27 -19.80 -34.88
N SER A 1214 -30.79 -20.31 -35.98
CA SER A 1214 -30.45 -21.62 -36.52
C SER A 1214 -30.34 -21.52 -38.03
N TYR A 1215 -29.26 -22.06 -38.57
CA TYR A 1215 -28.94 -22.05 -39.98
C TYR A 1215 -28.50 -23.43 -40.44
N SER A 1216 -28.84 -23.83 -41.67
CA SER A 1216 -28.37 -25.10 -42.22
C SER A 1216 -28.07 -24.98 -43.71
N THR A 1217 -26.95 -25.55 -44.15
CA THR A 1217 -26.60 -25.64 -45.58
C THR A 1217 -25.87 -26.93 -45.90
N THR A 1218 -25.72 -27.24 -47.19
CA THR A 1218 -24.90 -28.39 -47.64
C THR A 1218 -23.56 -27.88 -48.16
N VAL A 1219 -22.47 -28.32 -47.56
CA VAL A 1219 -21.12 -27.86 -47.89
C VAL A 1219 -20.67 -28.51 -49.21
N LEU A 1220 -20.40 -27.74 -50.26
CA LEU A 1220 -19.98 -28.27 -51.58
C LEU A 1220 -18.49 -28.02 -51.90
N TRP A 1221 -17.76 -27.48 -50.93
CA TRP A 1221 -16.42 -26.90 -51.05
C TRP A 1221 -15.59 -27.20 -49.80
N SER A 1222 -14.28 -27.00 -49.90
CA SER A 1222 -13.34 -27.19 -48.80
C SER A 1222 -13.42 -26.03 -47.81
N VAL A 1223 -14.26 -26.14 -46.78
CA VAL A 1223 -14.47 -25.07 -45.78
C VAL A 1223 -13.53 -25.26 -44.62
N ASP A 1224 -12.64 -24.29 -44.42
CA ASP A 1224 -11.69 -24.26 -43.32
C ASP A 1224 -12.22 -23.47 -42.11
N SER A 1225 -13.00 -22.39 -42.29
CA SER A 1225 -13.58 -21.67 -41.13
C SER A 1225 -14.98 -21.14 -41.37
N ILE A 1226 -15.78 -21.02 -40.30
CA ILE A 1226 -17.14 -20.49 -40.32
C ILE A 1226 -17.24 -19.29 -39.38
N TYR A 1227 -17.31 -18.09 -39.93
CA TYR A 1227 -17.52 -16.88 -39.13
C TYR A 1227 -19.01 -16.59 -38.97
N VAL A 1228 -19.40 -16.20 -37.76
CA VAL A 1228 -20.74 -15.73 -37.47
C VAL A 1228 -20.63 -14.29 -37.00
N GLU A 1229 -21.20 -13.38 -37.78
CA GLU A 1229 -21.28 -11.96 -37.43
C GLU A 1229 -22.75 -11.54 -37.40
N TYR A 1230 -23.08 -10.47 -36.70
CA TYR A 1230 -24.43 -9.91 -36.75
C TYR A 1230 -24.40 -8.49 -37.30
N VAL A 1231 -25.52 -8.07 -37.90
CA VAL A 1231 -25.70 -6.70 -38.40
C VAL A 1231 -26.82 -6.06 -37.59
N GLN A 1232 -26.49 -4.95 -36.91
CA GLN A 1232 -27.45 -4.11 -36.22
C GLN A 1232 -27.58 -2.77 -36.98
N ASP A 1233 -28.82 -2.41 -37.33
CA ASP A 1233 -29.15 -1.54 -38.47
C ASP A 1233 -28.72 -0.05 -38.41
N ASP A 1234 -27.98 0.44 -37.41
CA ASP A 1234 -27.77 1.90 -37.30
C ASP A 1234 -26.31 2.40 -37.23
N ILE A 1235 -25.31 1.57 -36.95
CA ILE A 1235 -23.89 1.97 -37.01
C ILE A 1235 -23.07 0.73 -37.35
N ASN A 1236 -22.20 0.78 -38.36
CA ASN A 1236 -21.35 -0.34 -38.84
C ASN A 1236 -20.37 -0.85 -37.75
N TYR A 1237 -20.87 -1.57 -36.74
CA TYR A 1237 -20.07 -2.39 -35.84
C TYR A 1237 -20.19 -3.83 -36.31
N ILE A 1238 -19.07 -4.41 -36.75
CA ILE A 1238 -18.93 -5.84 -37.01
C ILE A 1238 -18.23 -6.42 -35.79
N ASN A 1239 -18.99 -6.84 -34.78
CA ASN A 1239 -18.47 -7.80 -33.81
C ASN A 1239 -18.80 -9.19 -34.35
N GLY A 1240 -17.79 -9.82 -34.94
CA GLY A 1240 -17.87 -11.20 -35.41
C GLY A 1240 -17.28 -12.13 -34.36
N ASP A 1241 -17.96 -13.23 -34.10
CA ASP A 1241 -17.42 -14.35 -33.36
C ASP A 1241 -16.76 -15.28 -34.39
N GLU A 1242 -15.45 -15.49 -34.29
CA GLU A 1242 -14.71 -16.39 -35.16
C GLU A 1242 -14.87 -17.82 -34.65
N VAL A 1243 -15.69 -18.62 -35.33
CA VAL A 1243 -15.76 -20.05 -35.05
C VAL A 1243 -14.89 -20.77 -36.09
N GLN A 1244 -13.61 -20.99 -35.75
CA GLN A 1244 -12.74 -21.78 -36.62
C GLN A 1244 -13.34 -23.19 -36.80
N ALA A 1245 -13.48 -23.59 -38.06
CA ALA A 1245 -13.77 -24.97 -38.40
C ALA A 1245 -12.44 -25.68 -38.66
N THR A 1246 -12.45 -27.01 -38.75
CA THR A 1246 -11.28 -27.75 -39.20
C THR A 1246 -11.73 -28.65 -40.33
N TYR A 1247 -11.26 -28.37 -41.55
CA TYR A 1247 -11.54 -29.21 -42.71
C TYR A 1247 -10.62 -30.43 -42.72
N SER A 1248 -11.17 -31.63 -42.95
CA SER A 1248 -10.39 -32.85 -43.22
C SER A 1248 -10.64 -33.42 -44.62
#